data_AF-A0A919JXB0-F1
#
_entry.id   AF-A0A919JXB0-F1
#
_cell.length_a   1.000
_cell.length_b   1.000
_cell.length_c   1.000
_cell.angle_alpha   90.00
_cell.angle_beta   90.00
_cell.angle_gamma   90.00
#
_symmetry.space_group_name_H-M   'P 1'
#
loop_
_entity.id
_entity.type
_entity.pdbx_description
1 polymer ?
#
loop_
_entity_poly.entity_id
_entity_poly.type
_entity_poly.pdbx_seq_one_letter_code
_entity_poly.pdbx_strand_id
1 'polypeptide(L)'
;MQRVPSDIAGSSVAADAYVADLHIHSRYSRACSRDLTLPNLAWWARRKGIALLGTGDFTHPAWFDHLKESLVDDSPGLFRLADETEVTRRLPGSLQSTRPARFLLSVEISTIYKRDDRTRKVHHLCYVPDFAAATRFNTALGRIGNLTADGRPILGLDSRDLLEITLEAGGYLVPAHIWTPWFSALGSKSGFDAIADCYADLAGHITAVETGLSSDPEMNWRVSSLDRYRLVSNSDAHSPAALAREATLYTGEPDYFAVQHGRGLAGTLEFFPEEGKYHADGHRVCGVNWEPDRTREAGGRCPECGKPLTVGVLSRVEDLADRPVGHRRDDHVEHLIQLHQVLGEVHGVGAKSKTVEAQLNNLVATLGPELDILRNVPLDAIGQAGGDEVREAIDRLRRGAVRRVPGYDGEYGVITLFEPGELRNRSNAPQVETLFDLPQQRKPAVMPAKPKPAKAVKEVKVPPPLPAPVSPHEPFEPMLAGMEEVGTGLLDRLDAMQRVAASAPGGPLLIVAGPGTGKTRTLTHRIAYLCAELSVFPHRCLAITFTRRAAAELQERLDALLGDVAEDITVGTFHSVGLAILRDNAKAAGLGANWRIADEAERAEAREQAGDDDLAYAKLLRQQDLVDLDDLIALPVALLRDEPALVEKYRRQWQWIFVDEYQDVDEVQYELLRLLSPADGNLCAIGDPDQAIYSFRGADVKYFLRFNEDFVDARLVRLTRNYRSSAPILAAAVQAIAPTSLVSGRRLDPARLDPEAALVGRYPAGSVADEADFVVRTIDDLVGGLSHRSLDSGRVDSRSATAGNLSFSDIAVLYRTDSQSGPIVEALSRAGVPVQKRSHNRLRDRAAVQVIARELRHAGGLGGSLAARVKLTAQVLAQRFAAPTLDAEQLAPEDIWAAADLLMPLAQRIGDDAPRFLQEIATGAEVDALDPRAEAVNLLTLHAAKGLEFPVVFLVGCEDGLLPLRWPGSTPTDDDVAEERRLFFVGVTRAQDRLYVSHAARRFRHGSEREQSPTPFLDVIDSGLFERLGDTVPARPKDRQLRLL
;
A
#
# COMPACT_ATOMS: atom_id res chain seq x y z
N MET A 1 40.81 -40.58 -28.81
CA MET A 1 40.60 -41.98 -28.42
C MET A 1 41.33 -42.24 -27.10
N GLN A 2 40.72 -41.82 -26.00
CA GLN A 2 41.06 -42.17 -24.62
C GLN A 2 39.70 -42.45 -23.97
N ARG A 3 39.54 -43.65 -23.41
CA ARG A 3 38.29 -44.12 -22.81
C ARG A 3 38.02 -43.30 -21.54
N VAL A 4 36.95 -42.51 -21.57
CA VAL A 4 36.31 -41.98 -20.36
C VAL A 4 35.57 -43.15 -19.71
N PRO A 5 35.74 -43.41 -18.39
CA PRO A 5 35.03 -44.46 -17.69
C PRO A 5 33.51 -44.19 -17.72
N SER A 6 32.75 -45.21 -18.11
CA SER A 6 31.30 -45.20 -18.28
C SER A 6 30.55 -45.53 -16.98
N ASP A 7 30.90 -44.89 -15.87
CA ASP A 7 30.22 -45.08 -14.58
C ASP A 7 29.84 -43.73 -13.97
N ILE A 8 28.80 -43.11 -14.54
CA ILE A 8 27.93 -42.19 -13.80
C ILE A 8 26.52 -42.75 -13.99
N ALA A 9 26.22 -43.80 -13.24
CA ALA A 9 24.85 -44.11 -12.90
C ALA A 9 24.34 -42.92 -12.11
N GLY A 10 23.43 -42.15 -12.70
CA GLY A 10 22.69 -41.10 -11.99
C GLY A 10 22.08 -41.70 -10.73
N SER A 11 22.15 -40.95 -9.63
CA SER A 11 21.40 -41.23 -8.41
C SER A 11 19.99 -41.66 -8.80
N SER A 12 19.70 -42.96 -8.63
CA SER A 12 18.40 -43.51 -8.99
C SER A 12 17.40 -42.94 -8.00
N VAL A 13 16.55 -42.02 -8.44
CA VAL A 13 15.33 -41.70 -7.71
C VAL A 13 14.66 -43.03 -7.38
N ALA A 14 14.40 -43.26 -6.09
CA ALA A 14 13.73 -44.47 -5.65
C ALA A 14 12.45 -44.64 -6.49
N ALA A 15 12.21 -45.85 -6.99
CA ALA A 15 11.02 -46.20 -7.77
C ALA A 15 9.68 -45.87 -7.05
N ASP A 16 9.75 -45.42 -5.80
CA ASP A 16 8.65 -45.10 -4.89
C ASP A 16 8.46 -43.58 -4.64
N ALA A 17 9.01 -42.70 -5.48
CA ALA A 17 8.80 -41.25 -5.37
C ALA A 17 7.48 -40.78 -6.00
N TYR A 18 6.74 -39.91 -5.32
CA TYR A 18 5.55 -39.23 -5.82
C TYR A 18 5.81 -37.76 -6.16
N VAL A 19 5.01 -37.23 -7.09
CA VAL A 19 5.10 -35.84 -7.57
C VAL A 19 4.12 -34.96 -6.80
N ALA A 20 4.62 -33.85 -6.27
CA ALA A 20 3.83 -32.80 -5.60
C ALA A 20 3.98 -31.46 -6.34
N ASP A 21 2.86 -30.82 -6.64
CA ASP A 21 2.81 -29.49 -7.26
C ASP A 21 1.90 -28.57 -6.43
N LEU A 22 2.53 -27.75 -5.59
CA LEU A 22 1.90 -27.04 -4.46
C LEU A 22 1.71 -25.54 -4.72
N HIS A 23 2.20 -25.02 -5.85
CA HIS A 23 1.98 -23.64 -6.27
C HIS A 23 1.03 -23.63 -7.47
N ILE A 24 -0.26 -23.49 -7.19
CA ILE A 24 -1.32 -23.40 -8.21
C ILE A 24 -2.29 -22.29 -7.85
N HIS A 25 -3.04 -21.82 -8.85
CA HIS A 25 -4.04 -20.77 -8.68
C HIS A 25 -5.45 -21.25 -9.04
N SER A 26 -6.46 -20.57 -8.53
CA SER A 26 -7.87 -20.81 -8.81
C SER A 26 -8.36 -19.95 -9.98
N ARG A 27 -9.59 -20.23 -10.42
CA ARG A 27 -10.31 -19.38 -11.39
C ARG A 27 -10.62 -17.96 -10.89
N TYR A 28 -10.45 -17.66 -9.60
CA TYR A 28 -10.69 -16.35 -9.00
C TYR A 28 -9.44 -15.47 -8.98
N SER A 29 -8.28 -16.02 -9.33
CA SER A 29 -7.07 -15.24 -9.56
C SER A 29 -7.09 -14.52 -10.90
N ARG A 30 -6.54 -13.30 -10.94
CA ARG A 30 -6.33 -12.58 -12.21
C ARG A 30 -5.42 -13.34 -13.16
N ALA A 31 -5.73 -13.21 -14.45
CA ALA A 31 -4.99 -13.81 -15.56
C ALA A 31 -4.93 -15.35 -15.55
N CYS A 32 -5.77 -16.00 -14.75
CA CYS A 32 -5.92 -17.45 -14.70
C CYS A 32 -7.04 -17.97 -15.60
N SER A 33 -6.92 -19.22 -16.05
CA SER A 33 -7.98 -19.90 -16.79
C SER A 33 -9.22 -20.11 -15.92
N ARG A 34 -10.41 -19.92 -16.51
CA ARG A 34 -11.68 -20.30 -15.88
C ARG A 34 -11.81 -21.81 -15.65
N ASP A 35 -10.99 -22.60 -16.33
CA ASP A 35 -10.96 -24.06 -16.22
C ASP A 35 -10.20 -24.57 -14.98
N LEU A 36 -9.61 -23.69 -14.18
CA LEU A 36 -9.03 -24.01 -12.87
C LEU A 36 -10.14 -24.28 -11.85
N THR A 37 -10.82 -25.42 -12.02
CA THR A 37 -11.83 -25.98 -11.13
C THR A 37 -11.31 -27.27 -10.52
N LEU A 38 -11.76 -27.62 -9.31
CA LEU A 38 -11.28 -28.84 -8.62
C LEU A 38 -11.42 -30.12 -9.46
N PRO A 39 -12.53 -30.38 -10.19
CA PRO A 39 -12.63 -31.56 -11.04
C PRO A 39 -11.62 -31.58 -12.19
N ASN A 40 -11.35 -30.42 -12.81
CA ASN A 40 -10.36 -30.34 -13.87
C ASN A 40 -8.93 -30.51 -13.31
N LEU A 41 -8.64 -29.94 -12.14
CA LEU A 41 -7.36 -30.13 -11.45
C LEU A 41 -7.12 -31.61 -11.14
N ALA A 42 -8.11 -32.30 -10.55
CA ALA A 42 -8.04 -33.74 -10.27
C ALA A 42 -7.84 -34.57 -11.55
N TRP A 43 -8.53 -34.23 -12.63
CA TRP A 43 -8.37 -34.91 -13.92
C TRP A 43 -6.96 -34.72 -14.49
N TRP A 44 -6.44 -33.50 -14.50
CA TRP A 44 -5.09 -33.22 -14.98
C TRP A 44 -4.01 -33.84 -14.10
N ALA A 45 -4.21 -33.86 -12.78
CA ALA A 45 -3.32 -34.53 -11.83
C ALA A 45 -3.17 -36.02 -12.18
N ARG A 46 -4.29 -36.74 -12.33
CA ARG A 46 -4.29 -38.16 -12.69
C ARG A 46 -3.73 -38.42 -14.09
N ARG A 47 -4.01 -37.53 -15.04
CA ARG A 47 -3.45 -37.59 -16.40
C ARG A 47 -1.92 -37.44 -16.41
N LYS A 48 -1.40 -36.51 -15.61
CA LYS A 48 0.04 -36.22 -15.54
C LYS A 48 0.80 -37.14 -14.60
N GLY A 49 0.15 -37.74 -13.61
CA GLY A 49 0.78 -38.57 -12.59
C GLY A 49 1.17 -37.78 -11.33
N ILE A 50 0.40 -36.74 -11.00
CA ILE A 50 0.60 -35.91 -9.81
C ILE A 50 -0.20 -36.52 -8.66
N ALA A 51 0.47 -36.79 -7.54
CA ALA A 51 -0.16 -37.41 -6.37
C ALA A 51 -0.68 -36.38 -5.37
N LEU A 52 -0.02 -35.22 -5.27
CA LEU A 52 -0.35 -34.15 -4.33
C LEU A 52 -0.40 -32.79 -5.03
N LEU A 53 -1.50 -32.07 -4.86
CA LEU A 53 -1.70 -30.72 -5.39
C LEU A 53 -1.98 -29.71 -4.27
N GLY A 54 -1.55 -28.47 -4.47
CA GLY A 54 -2.15 -27.34 -3.76
C GLY A 54 -3.62 -27.15 -4.17
N THR A 55 -4.41 -26.44 -3.38
CA THR A 55 -5.75 -25.98 -3.82
C THR A 55 -5.72 -24.65 -4.55
N GLY A 56 -4.73 -23.81 -4.21
CA GLY A 56 -4.67 -22.40 -4.59
C GLY A 56 -5.75 -21.55 -3.90
N ASP A 57 -5.43 -20.28 -3.67
CA ASP A 57 -6.35 -19.18 -3.38
C ASP A 57 -7.41 -19.39 -2.30
N PHE A 58 -7.16 -20.19 -1.25
CA PHE A 58 -8.17 -20.46 -0.21
C PHE A 58 -8.65 -19.21 0.56
N THR A 59 -7.99 -18.05 0.39
CA THR A 59 -8.40 -16.77 0.98
C THR A 59 -9.63 -16.17 0.32
N HIS A 60 -9.87 -16.46 -0.97
CA HIS A 60 -11.01 -15.89 -1.68
C HIS A 60 -12.33 -16.52 -1.20
N PRO A 61 -13.30 -15.76 -0.63
CA PRO A 61 -14.44 -16.35 0.07
C PRO A 61 -15.27 -17.33 -0.78
N ALA A 62 -15.60 -16.95 -2.01
CA ALA A 62 -16.40 -17.83 -2.88
C ALA A 62 -15.64 -19.10 -3.31
N TRP A 63 -14.30 -19.06 -3.35
CA TRP A 63 -13.50 -20.25 -3.61
C TRP A 63 -13.41 -21.10 -2.36
N PHE A 64 -13.18 -20.48 -1.20
CA PHE A 64 -13.11 -21.15 0.09
C PHE A 64 -14.39 -21.94 0.41
N ASP A 65 -15.56 -21.37 0.16
CA ASP A 65 -16.83 -22.09 0.34
C ASP A 65 -16.95 -23.27 -0.63
N HIS A 66 -16.55 -23.07 -1.90
CA HIS A 66 -16.51 -24.17 -2.87
C HIS A 66 -15.54 -25.29 -2.47
N LEU A 67 -14.39 -24.96 -1.88
CA LEU A 67 -13.43 -25.93 -1.35
C LEU A 67 -14.09 -26.76 -0.23
N LYS A 68 -14.78 -26.13 0.74
CA LYS A 68 -15.48 -26.84 1.83
C LYS A 68 -16.59 -27.76 1.33
N GLU A 69 -17.31 -27.34 0.29
CA GLU A 69 -18.39 -28.14 -0.30
C GLU A 69 -17.88 -29.35 -1.10
N SER A 70 -16.71 -29.20 -1.74
CA SER A 70 -16.22 -30.16 -2.72
C SER A 70 -15.16 -31.12 -2.19
N LEU A 71 -14.51 -30.79 -1.07
CA LEU A 71 -13.40 -31.56 -0.50
C LEU A 71 -13.81 -32.26 0.80
N VAL A 72 -13.28 -33.47 0.99
CA VAL A 72 -13.41 -34.25 2.21
C VAL A 72 -12.04 -34.69 2.72
N ASP A 73 -11.91 -34.92 4.02
CA ASP A 73 -10.68 -35.41 4.64
C ASP A 73 -10.25 -36.77 4.04
N ASP A 74 -8.96 -36.94 3.79
CA ASP A 74 -8.38 -38.19 3.28
C ASP A 74 -7.28 -38.75 4.19
N SER A 75 -6.31 -37.91 4.52
CA SER A 75 -5.12 -38.23 5.33
C SER A 75 -4.73 -37.02 6.17
N PRO A 76 -3.84 -37.13 7.17
CA PRO A 76 -3.50 -36.01 8.06
C PRO A 76 -3.12 -34.73 7.30
N GLY A 77 -3.99 -33.72 7.39
CA GLY A 77 -3.83 -32.42 6.76
C GLY A 77 -4.04 -32.39 5.23
N LEU A 78 -4.60 -33.47 4.65
CA LEU A 78 -4.84 -33.62 3.21
C LEU A 78 -6.29 -33.98 2.90
N PHE A 79 -6.73 -33.53 1.74
CA PHE A 79 -8.09 -33.64 1.26
C PHE A 79 -8.17 -34.41 -0.06
N ARG A 80 -9.36 -34.89 -0.41
CA ARG A 80 -9.68 -35.39 -1.75
C ARG A 80 -11.03 -34.87 -2.21
N LEU A 81 -11.31 -34.98 -3.50
CA LEU A 81 -12.62 -34.63 -4.03
C LEU A 81 -13.70 -35.57 -3.45
N ALA A 82 -14.84 -35.00 -3.06
CA ALA A 82 -15.96 -35.75 -2.51
C ALA A 82 -16.54 -36.75 -3.53
N ASP A 83 -16.62 -36.34 -4.81
CA ASP A 83 -17.08 -37.16 -5.94
C ASP A 83 -16.13 -37.05 -7.15
N GLU A 84 -15.49 -38.16 -7.51
CA GLU A 84 -14.62 -38.28 -8.69
C GLU A 84 -15.25 -39.06 -9.85
N THR A 85 -16.56 -39.31 -9.82
CA THR A 85 -17.23 -40.15 -10.83
C THR A 85 -17.07 -39.58 -12.24
N GLU A 86 -17.23 -38.26 -12.41
CA GLU A 86 -17.04 -37.60 -13.70
C GLU A 86 -15.57 -37.56 -14.12
N VAL A 87 -14.66 -37.28 -13.17
CA VAL A 87 -13.21 -37.26 -13.39
C VAL A 87 -12.75 -38.62 -13.93
N THR A 88 -13.13 -39.70 -13.25
CA THR A 88 -12.79 -41.08 -13.63
C THR A 88 -13.38 -41.45 -14.98
N ARG A 89 -14.62 -41.06 -15.27
CA ARG A 89 -15.27 -41.34 -16.57
C ARG A 89 -14.57 -40.66 -17.74
N ARG A 90 -14.04 -39.45 -17.53
CA ARG A 90 -13.30 -38.68 -18.55
C ARG A 90 -11.87 -39.17 -18.78
N LEU A 91 -11.32 -40.00 -17.89
CA LEU A 91 -9.96 -40.52 -18.04
C LEU A 91 -9.92 -41.70 -19.03
N PRO A 92 -8.81 -41.84 -19.80
CA PRO A 92 -8.55 -43.06 -20.56
C PRO A 92 -8.60 -44.30 -19.67
N GLY A 93 -9.03 -45.45 -20.23
CA GLY A 93 -9.21 -46.69 -19.47
C GLY A 93 -7.97 -47.12 -18.68
N SER A 94 -6.77 -46.92 -19.23
CA SER A 94 -5.48 -47.18 -18.56
C SER A 94 -5.29 -46.39 -17.26
N LEU A 95 -5.91 -45.20 -17.16
CA LEU A 95 -5.77 -44.30 -16.03
C LEU A 95 -6.93 -44.37 -15.04
N GLN A 96 -8.04 -45.03 -15.35
CA GLN A 96 -9.22 -45.06 -14.46
C GLN A 96 -8.94 -45.74 -13.11
N SER A 97 -7.95 -46.64 -13.06
CA SER A 97 -7.49 -47.33 -11.84
C SER A 97 -6.41 -46.58 -11.06
N THR A 98 -5.89 -45.46 -11.58
CA THR A 98 -4.89 -44.65 -10.86
C THR A 98 -5.46 -44.08 -9.58
N ARG A 99 -4.61 -43.90 -8.57
CA ARG A 99 -5.03 -43.31 -7.30
C ARG A 99 -5.54 -41.87 -7.51
N PRO A 100 -6.61 -41.47 -6.83
CA PRO A 100 -7.03 -40.07 -6.74
C PRO A 100 -5.89 -39.15 -6.28
N ALA A 101 -5.86 -37.93 -6.79
CA ALA A 101 -4.94 -36.92 -6.32
C ALA A 101 -5.43 -36.34 -4.98
N ARG A 102 -4.48 -36.05 -4.09
CA ARG A 102 -4.76 -35.37 -2.81
C ARG A 102 -4.55 -33.87 -2.96
N PHE A 103 -5.28 -33.11 -2.17
CA PHE A 103 -5.22 -31.66 -2.11
C PHE A 103 -4.71 -31.20 -0.75
N LEU A 104 -3.90 -30.14 -0.76
CA LEU A 104 -3.40 -29.43 0.40
C LEU A 104 -3.85 -27.97 0.29
N LEU A 105 -4.38 -27.40 1.38
CA LEU A 105 -4.87 -26.01 1.36
C LEU A 105 -3.69 -25.04 1.21
N SER A 106 -3.62 -24.37 0.06
CA SER A 106 -2.57 -23.42 -0.29
C SER A 106 -3.11 -22.09 -0.81
N VAL A 107 -2.34 -21.02 -0.63
CA VAL A 107 -2.59 -19.69 -1.20
C VAL A 107 -1.28 -18.95 -1.47
N GLU A 108 -1.22 -18.20 -2.57
CA GLU A 108 -0.18 -17.18 -2.79
C GLU A 108 -0.67 -15.83 -2.23
N ILE A 109 0.16 -15.19 -1.40
CA ILE A 109 -0.07 -13.82 -0.90
C ILE A 109 1.02 -12.91 -1.43
N SER A 110 0.63 -11.78 -2.03
CA SER A 110 1.56 -10.74 -2.44
C SER A 110 1.65 -9.67 -1.35
N THR A 111 2.85 -9.39 -0.87
CA THR A 111 3.11 -8.34 0.12
C THR A 111 3.81 -7.17 -0.54
N ILE A 112 3.33 -5.94 -0.30
CA ILE A 112 3.96 -4.70 -0.75
C ILE A 112 4.06 -3.74 0.43
N TYR A 113 5.28 -3.44 0.87
CA TYR A 113 5.52 -2.66 2.08
C TYR A 113 6.87 -1.93 1.99
N LYS A 114 7.12 -0.99 2.89
CA LYS A 114 8.38 -0.26 2.97
C LYS A 114 9.25 -0.82 4.08
N ARG A 115 10.52 -1.09 3.77
CA ARG A 115 11.53 -1.50 4.76
C ARG A 115 12.93 -1.11 4.31
N ASP A 116 13.70 -0.55 5.23
CA ASP A 116 15.04 0.01 4.98
C ASP A 116 15.02 1.02 3.82
N ASP A 117 14.04 1.93 3.86
CA ASP A 117 13.76 2.96 2.84
C ASP A 117 13.47 2.44 1.43
N ARG A 118 13.29 1.12 1.23
CA ARG A 118 12.95 0.53 -0.07
C ARG A 118 11.56 -0.10 -0.05
N THR A 119 10.87 -0.02 -1.19
CA THR A 119 9.62 -0.76 -1.39
C THR A 119 9.93 -2.22 -1.66
N ARG A 120 9.52 -3.10 -0.75
CA ARG A 120 9.65 -4.55 -0.84
C ARG A 120 8.39 -5.13 -1.45
N LYS A 121 8.56 -6.08 -2.36
CA LYS A 121 7.48 -6.80 -3.01
C LYS A 121 7.83 -8.27 -3.04
N VAL A 122 7.10 -9.07 -2.28
CA VAL A 122 7.44 -10.48 -2.09
C VAL A 122 6.17 -11.30 -2.14
N HIS A 123 6.20 -12.39 -2.90
CA HIS A 123 5.15 -13.39 -2.90
C HIS A 123 5.48 -14.52 -1.93
N HIS A 124 4.45 -15.06 -1.30
CA HIS A 124 4.56 -16.08 -0.27
C HIS A 124 3.53 -17.17 -0.51
N LEU A 125 3.96 -18.42 -0.48
CA LEU A 125 3.08 -19.57 -0.44
C LEU A 125 2.77 -19.91 1.01
N CYS A 126 1.50 -19.79 1.38
CA CYS A 126 1.03 -20.11 2.72
C CYS A 126 0.22 -21.41 2.66
N TYR A 127 0.53 -22.32 3.58
CA TYR A 127 -0.04 -23.67 3.61
C TYR A 127 -0.63 -23.95 4.98
N VAL A 128 -1.87 -24.44 5.04
CA VAL A 128 -2.58 -24.72 6.30
C VAL A 128 -3.11 -26.15 6.32
N PRO A 129 -3.13 -26.82 7.50
CA PRO A 129 -3.47 -28.24 7.58
C PRO A 129 -4.97 -28.50 7.42
N ASP A 130 -5.82 -27.55 7.78
CA ASP A 130 -7.26 -27.76 7.82
C ASP A 130 -8.07 -26.47 7.61
N PHE A 131 -9.38 -26.63 7.38
CA PHE A 131 -10.29 -25.50 7.17
C PHE A 131 -10.43 -24.58 8.40
N ALA A 132 -10.17 -25.07 9.62
CA ALA A 132 -10.20 -24.24 10.82
C ALA A 132 -8.96 -23.33 10.89
N ALA A 133 -7.79 -23.83 10.54
CA ALA A 133 -6.56 -23.06 10.34
C ALA A 133 -6.73 -22.03 9.22
N ALA A 134 -7.26 -22.44 8.06
CA ALA A 134 -7.59 -21.53 6.97
C ALA A 134 -8.57 -20.42 7.41
N THR A 135 -9.56 -20.74 8.24
CA THR A 135 -10.51 -19.75 8.77
C THR A 135 -9.83 -18.75 9.71
N ARG A 136 -8.93 -19.21 10.60
CA ARG A 136 -8.12 -18.32 11.47
C ARG A 136 -7.25 -17.39 10.62
N PHE A 137 -6.56 -17.95 9.62
CA PHE A 137 -5.71 -17.21 8.69
C PHE A 137 -6.51 -16.14 7.92
N ASN A 138 -7.62 -16.52 7.27
CA ASN A 138 -8.48 -15.60 6.52
C ASN A 138 -9.06 -14.51 7.44
N THR A 139 -9.43 -14.86 8.68
CA THR A 139 -9.92 -13.88 9.66
C THR A 139 -8.85 -12.86 10.04
N ALA A 140 -7.60 -13.29 10.22
CA ALA A 140 -6.49 -12.40 10.55
C ALA A 140 -6.15 -11.48 9.36
N LEU A 141 -6.01 -12.02 8.15
CA LEU A 141 -5.71 -11.23 6.96
C LEU A 141 -6.84 -10.29 6.54
N GLY A 142 -8.10 -10.70 6.73
CA GLY A 142 -9.26 -9.86 6.41
C GLY A 142 -9.34 -8.57 7.22
N ARG A 143 -8.62 -8.47 8.35
CA ARG A 143 -8.47 -7.23 9.13
C ARG A 143 -7.48 -6.24 8.50
N ILE A 144 -6.62 -6.71 7.62
CA ILE A 144 -5.49 -5.95 7.06
C ILE A 144 -5.80 -5.50 5.64
N GLY A 145 -6.40 -6.37 4.82
CA GLY A 145 -6.68 -6.06 3.42
C GLY A 145 -7.82 -6.86 2.82
N ASN A 146 -8.17 -6.49 1.59
CA ASN A 146 -9.30 -7.07 0.88
C ASN A 146 -8.97 -8.44 0.27
N LEU A 147 -9.59 -9.50 0.80
CA LEU A 147 -9.43 -10.88 0.31
C LEU A 147 -10.39 -11.26 -0.83
N THR A 148 -11.33 -10.38 -1.18
CA THR A 148 -12.43 -10.68 -2.13
C THR A 148 -12.14 -10.28 -3.56
N ALA A 149 -11.16 -9.41 -3.78
CA ALA A 149 -10.91 -8.80 -5.09
C ALA A 149 -10.12 -9.71 -6.05
N ASP A 150 -9.31 -10.61 -5.50
CA ASP A 150 -8.45 -11.52 -6.24
C ASP A 150 -8.21 -12.79 -5.42
N GLY A 151 -7.93 -13.92 -6.09
CA GLY A 151 -7.48 -15.14 -5.45
C GLY A 151 -6.15 -14.98 -4.71
N ARG A 152 -5.31 -14.03 -5.15
CA ARG A 152 -3.97 -13.73 -4.63
C ARG A 152 -3.95 -12.31 -4.11
N PRO A 153 -4.43 -12.10 -2.87
CA PRO A 153 -4.56 -10.76 -2.33
C PRO A 153 -3.20 -10.06 -2.25
N ILE A 154 -3.20 -8.78 -2.63
CA ILE A 154 -2.09 -7.87 -2.39
C ILE A 154 -2.34 -7.21 -1.04
N LEU A 155 -1.42 -7.40 -0.11
CA LEU A 155 -1.52 -6.86 1.24
C LEU A 155 -0.39 -5.89 1.50
N GLY A 156 -0.76 -4.77 2.11
CA GLY A 156 0.17 -3.81 2.69
C GLY A 156 0.70 -4.30 4.03
N LEU A 157 1.48 -5.38 4.02
CA LEU A 157 1.90 -6.07 5.22
C LEU A 157 3.37 -6.50 5.09
N ASP A 158 4.16 -6.34 6.15
CA ASP A 158 5.53 -6.86 6.18
C ASP A 158 5.53 -8.40 6.07
N SER A 159 6.51 -8.95 5.34
CA SER A 159 6.67 -10.40 5.18
C SER A 159 6.86 -11.13 6.51
N ARG A 160 7.51 -10.49 7.50
CA ARG A 160 7.64 -11.02 8.86
C ARG A 160 6.29 -11.15 9.55
N ASP A 161 5.41 -10.18 9.40
CA ASP A 161 4.08 -10.20 10.04
C ASP A 161 3.14 -11.20 9.35
N LEU A 162 3.26 -11.37 8.03
CA LEU A 162 2.55 -12.46 7.34
C LEU A 162 2.99 -13.83 7.86
N LEU A 163 4.29 -14.03 8.10
CA LEU A 163 4.81 -15.27 8.68
C LEU A 163 4.26 -15.50 10.09
N GLU A 164 4.20 -14.48 10.94
CA GLU A 164 3.57 -14.56 12.26
C GLU A 164 2.11 -15.04 12.16
N ILE A 165 1.30 -14.39 11.33
CA ILE A 165 -0.11 -14.76 11.11
C ILE A 165 -0.24 -16.20 10.62
N THR A 166 0.66 -16.63 9.75
CA THR A 166 0.67 -17.99 9.20
C THR A 166 0.95 -19.02 10.29
N LEU A 167 1.94 -18.74 11.15
CA LEU A 167 2.33 -19.62 12.26
C LEU A 167 1.24 -19.68 13.33
N GLU A 168 0.62 -18.55 13.69
CA GLU A 168 -0.50 -18.50 14.63
C GLU A 168 -1.73 -19.26 14.12
N ALA A 169 -1.97 -19.26 12.81
CA ALA A 169 -3.01 -20.06 12.20
C ALA A 169 -2.69 -21.57 12.25
N GLY A 170 -1.45 -21.97 12.53
CA GLY A 170 -0.97 -23.36 12.54
C GLY A 170 -0.46 -23.84 11.18
N GLY A 171 -0.15 -22.92 10.27
CA GLY A 171 0.39 -23.21 8.95
C GLY A 171 1.92 -23.07 8.86
N TYR A 172 2.44 -23.13 7.63
CA TYR A 172 3.80 -22.75 7.30
C TYR A 172 3.86 -21.92 6.02
N LEU A 173 4.95 -21.17 5.87
CA LEU A 173 5.16 -20.25 4.76
C LEU A 173 6.43 -20.63 3.99
N VAL A 174 6.36 -20.53 2.66
CA VAL A 174 7.50 -20.66 1.74
C VAL A 174 7.59 -19.38 0.90
N PRO A 175 8.73 -18.66 0.91
CA PRO A 175 8.94 -17.54 0.01
C PRO A 175 8.87 -18.05 -1.44
N ALA A 176 8.01 -17.43 -2.25
CA ALA A 176 7.71 -17.88 -3.61
C ALA A 176 8.71 -17.28 -4.62
N HIS A 177 9.03 -18.06 -5.65
CA HIS A 177 9.83 -17.71 -6.83
C HIS A 177 10.89 -16.64 -6.52
N ILE A 178 11.84 -17.00 -5.64
CA ILE A 178 12.67 -16.07 -4.87
C ILE A 178 13.59 -15.16 -5.69
N TRP A 179 13.68 -15.34 -7.01
CA TRP A 179 14.57 -14.59 -7.89
C TRP A 179 13.90 -13.61 -8.84
N THR A 180 12.58 -13.66 -9.03
CA THR A 180 11.94 -12.81 -10.05
C THR A 180 12.25 -11.33 -9.78
N PRO A 181 12.62 -10.50 -10.78
CA PRO A 181 13.24 -9.20 -10.47
C PRO A 181 12.40 -8.26 -9.58
N TRP A 182 11.07 -8.33 -9.69
CA TRP A 182 10.15 -7.37 -9.06
C TRP A 182 9.31 -7.90 -7.91
N PHE A 183 9.03 -9.20 -7.82
CA PHE A 183 8.13 -9.79 -6.82
C PHE A 183 8.79 -10.99 -6.15
N SER A 184 9.92 -10.77 -5.47
CA SER A 184 10.62 -11.86 -4.84
C SER A 184 11.54 -11.41 -3.72
N ALA A 185 11.89 -12.36 -2.85
CA ALA A 185 12.73 -12.10 -1.70
C ALA A 185 14.19 -11.76 -2.08
N LEU A 186 14.71 -12.24 -3.22
CA LEU A 186 16.11 -12.00 -3.66
C LEU A 186 16.21 -11.29 -5.03
N GLY A 187 15.10 -10.82 -5.58
CA GLY A 187 15.04 -10.14 -6.88
C GLY A 187 15.90 -8.88 -6.97
N SER A 188 16.36 -8.56 -8.17
CA SER A 188 17.29 -7.45 -8.44
C SER A 188 16.72 -6.04 -8.24
N LYS A 189 15.39 -5.88 -8.09
CA LYS A 189 14.74 -4.56 -7.89
C LYS A 189 14.22 -4.39 -6.47
N SER A 190 13.38 -5.30 -6.00
CA SER A 190 12.68 -5.18 -4.71
C SER A 190 13.22 -6.11 -3.62
N GLY A 191 14.12 -7.04 -3.97
CA GLY A 191 14.61 -8.10 -3.09
C GLY A 191 15.70 -7.69 -2.11
N PHE A 192 15.88 -8.52 -1.10
CA PHE A 192 16.95 -8.53 -0.11
C PHE A 192 18.18 -9.26 -0.66
N ASP A 193 19.29 -9.20 0.08
CA ASP A 193 20.50 -9.99 -0.22
C ASP A 193 20.50 -11.34 0.53
N ALA A 194 19.64 -11.49 1.54
CA ALA A 194 19.40 -12.76 2.23
C ALA A 194 17.92 -12.95 2.59
N ILE A 195 17.44 -14.20 2.55
CA ILE A 195 16.07 -14.58 2.97
C ILE A 195 15.83 -14.20 4.44
N ALA A 196 16.85 -14.33 5.29
CA ALA A 196 16.73 -14.01 6.71
C ALA A 196 16.34 -12.54 6.97
N ASP A 197 16.82 -11.61 6.15
CA ASP A 197 16.52 -10.18 6.31
C ASP A 197 15.03 -9.88 6.07
N CYS A 198 14.40 -10.64 5.16
CA CYS A 198 12.99 -10.51 4.84
C CYS A 198 12.08 -10.88 6.03
N TYR A 199 12.47 -11.85 6.85
CA TYR A 199 11.64 -12.37 7.95
C TYR A 199 12.16 -12.05 9.36
N ALA A 200 13.30 -11.36 9.47
CA ALA A 200 13.86 -10.84 10.71
C ALA A 200 13.99 -11.91 11.83
N ASP A 201 13.42 -11.63 12.99
CA ASP A 201 13.39 -12.49 14.17
C ASP A 201 12.72 -13.85 13.90
N LEU A 202 11.81 -13.92 12.93
CA LEU A 202 11.11 -15.15 12.56
C LEU A 202 11.79 -15.94 11.44
N ALA A 203 12.94 -15.50 10.93
CA ALA A 203 13.68 -16.20 9.87
C ALA A 203 14.02 -17.67 10.20
N GLY A 204 14.08 -18.03 11.49
CA GLY A 204 14.23 -19.41 11.96
C GLY A 204 13.12 -20.38 11.51
N HIS A 205 11.92 -19.85 11.22
CA HIS A 205 10.75 -20.64 10.83
C HIS A 205 10.66 -20.91 9.33
N ILE A 206 11.44 -20.19 8.51
CA ILE A 206 11.54 -20.47 7.08
C ILE A 206 12.49 -21.63 6.87
N THR A 207 11.96 -22.71 6.29
CA THR A 207 12.65 -24.00 6.15
C THR A 207 12.73 -24.47 4.70
N ALA A 208 11.98 -23.85 3.79
CA ALA A 208 12.05 -24.08 2.35
C ALA A 208 11.90 -22.76 1.60
N VAL A 209 12.38 -22.73 0.35
CA VAL A 209 12.23 -21.62 -0.59
C VAL A 209 11.87 -22.17 -1.96
N GLU A 210 10.98 -21.48 -2.67
CA GLU A 210 10.61 -21.86 -4.04
C GLU A 210 11.44 -21.08 -5.06
N THR A 211 12.12 -21.79 -5.95
CA THR A 211 13.11 -21.23 -6.88
C THR A 211 12.47 -20.44 -8.01
N GLY A 212 11.34 -20.92 -8.53
CA GLY A 212 10.59 -20.34 -9.63
C GLY A 212 11.22 -20.58 -11.01
N LEU A 213 10.43 -20.35 -12.05
CA LEU A 213 10.64 -20.80 -13.44
C LEU A 213 11.85 -20.24 -14.20
N SER A 214 12.70 -19.43 -13.58
CA SER A 214 13.86 -18.78 -14.21
C SER A 214 15.18 -19.11 -13.50
N SER A 215 15.14 -19.96 -12.48
CA SER A 215 16.30 -20.53 -11.80
C SER A 215 16.07 -21.99 -11.48
N ASP A 216 17.14 -22.76 -11.32
CA ASP A 216 17.07 -24.15 -10.89
C ASP A 216 17.96 -24.39 -9.65
N PRO A 217 17.91 -25.58 -9.03
CA PRO A 217 18.75 -25.89 -7.89
C PRO A 217 20.25 -25.74 -8.18
N GLU A 218 20.72 -26.08 -9.39
CA GLU A 218 22.14 -25.95 -9.75
C GLU A 218 22.63 -24.50 -9.68
N MET A 219 21.81 -23.55 -10.15
CA MET A 219 22.06 -22.11 -9.99
C MET A 219 22.07 -21.72 -8.51
N ASN A 220 21.10 -22.20 -7.73
CA ASN A 220 20.92 -21.83 -6.32
C ASN A 220 22.00 -22.41 -5.39
N TRP A 221 22.55 -23.59 -5.67
CA TRP A 221 23.65 -24.18 -4.90
C TRP A 221 24.92 -23.33 -4.88
N ARG A 222 25.02 -22.36 -5.80
CA ARG A 222 26.13 -21.41 -5.86
C ARG A 222 26.07 -20.34 -4.77
N VAL A 223 24.96 -20.23 -4.05
CA VAL A 223 24.69 -19.19 -3.04
C VAL A 223 24.63 -19.86 -1.67
N SER A 224 25.71 -19.79 -0.88
CA SER A 224 25.79 -20.50 0.40
C SER A 224 24.76 -20.11 1.44
N SER A 225 24.23 -18.88 1.38
CA SER A 225 23.15 -18.43 2.28
C SER A 225 21.87 -19.24 2.11
N LEU A 226 21.70 -19.93 0.98
CA LEU A 226 20.54 -20.78 0.70
C LEU A 226 20.66 -22.20 1.27
N ASP A 227 21.84 -22.60 1.74
CA ASP A 227 22.13 -23.97 2.15
C ASP A 227 21.23 -24.52 3.25
N ARG A 228 20.73 -23.63 4.10
CA ARG A 228 19.86 -23.97 5.23
C ARG A 228 18.41 -24.22 4.82
N TYR A 229 18.03 -23.86 3.59
CA TYR A 229 16.67 -23.99 3.08
C TYR A 229 16.59 -25.18 2.13
N ARG A 230 15.47 -25.89 2.18
CA ARG A 230 15.14 -26.88 1.15
C ARG A 230 14.68 -26.15 -0.10
N LEU A 231 15.26 -26.48 -1.24
CA LEU A 231 14.82 -25.98 -2.52
C LEU A 231 13.61 -26.79 -2.96
N VAL A 232 12.50 -26.12 -3.22
CA VAL A 232 11.28 -26.73 -3.76
C VAL A 232 10.92 -26.04 -5.06
N SER A 233 10.28 -26.78 -5.96
CA SER A 233 9.92 -26.29 -7.29
C SER A 233 8.48 -26.66 -7.58
N ASN A 234 7.72 -25.72 -8.14
CA ASN A 234 6.29 -25.87 -8.36
C ASN A 234 5.87 -25.08 -9.59
N SER A 235 4.74 -25.47 -10.18
CA SER A 235 4.40 -25.00 -11.52
C SER A 235 3.97 -23.54 -11.61
N ASP A 236 3.55 -22.87 -10.53
CA ASP A 236 2.86 -21.57 -10.59
C ASP A 236 1.74 -21.60 -11.66
N ALA A 237 0.87 -22.62 -11.58
CA ALA A 237 -0.07 -22.93 -12.66
C ALA A 237 -1.22 -21.91 -12.76
N HIS A 238 -1.22 -21.09 -13.80
CA HIS A 238 -2.36 -20.25 -14.21
C HIS A 238 -3.35 -20.97 -15.16
N SER A 239 -3.09 -22.23 -15.50
CA SER A 239 -4.02 -23.06 -16.28
C SER A 239 -3.80 -24.55 -15.99
N PRO A 240 -4.83 -25.41 -16.13
CA PRO A 240 -4.69 -26.83 -15.80
C PRO A 240 -3.59 -27.57 -16.60
N ALA A 241 -3.35 -27.17 -17.85
CA ALA A 241 -2.31 -27.79 -18.68
C ALA A 241 -0.88 -27.48 -18.17
N ALA A 242 -0.70 -26.37 -17.46
CA ALA A 242 0.60 -25.92 -16.93
C ALA A 242 1.06 -26.70 -15.69
N LEU A 243 0.17 -27.51 -15.09
CA LEU A 243 0.51 -28.35 -13.94
C LEU A 243 1.73 -29.24 -14.22
N ALA A 244 2.58 -29.39 -13.21
CA ALA A 244 3.84 -30.14 -13.25
C ALA A 244 4.78 -29.76 -14.42
N ARG A 245 4.77 -28.50 -14.88
CA ARG A 245 5.94 -27.96 -15.62
C ARG A 245 7.16 -27.83 -14.71
N GLU A 246 6.92 -27.60 -13.43
CA GLU A 246 7.83 -27.80 -12.31
C GLU A 246 7.08 -28.51 -11.20
N ALA A 247 7.77 -29.32 -10.41
CA ALA A 247 7.20 -30.03 -9.27
C ALA A 247 8.29 -30.48 -8.31
N THR A 248 7.89 -30.83 -7.08
CA THR A 248 8.78 -31.37 -6.05
C THR A 248 8.54 -32.87 -5.90
N LEU A 249 9.61 -33.65 -5.75
CA LEU A 249 9.55 -35.10 -5.56
C LEU A 249 9.68 -35.47 -4.08
N TYR A 250 8.82 -36.37 -3.63
CA TYR A 250 8.85 -36.90 -2.27
C TYR A 250 8.77 -38.43 -2.25
N THR A 251 9.38 -39.08 -1.28
CA THR A 251 9.24 -40.52 -1.01
C THR A 251 8.24 -40.78 0.12
N GLY A 252 7.56 -41.93 0.08
CA GLY A 252 6.57 -42.33 1.08
C GLY A 252 5.14 -42.01 0.65
N GLU A 253 4.20 -42.02 1.59
CA GLU A 253 2.81 -41.61 1.31
C GLU A 253 2.65 -40.11 1.55
N PRO A 254 1.88 -39.39 0.71
CA PRO A 254 1.52 -37.99 0.91
C PRO A 254 1.00 -37.70 2.32
N ASP A 255 1.63 -36.74 3.00
CA ASP A 255 1.26 -36.26 4.34
C ASP A 255 1.66 -34.78 4.51
N TYR A 256 0.74 -33.95 5.00
CA TYR A 256 0.96 -32.51 5.16
C TYR A 256 2.18 -32.21 6.04
N PHE A 257 2.29 -32.89 7.18
CA PHE A 257 3.34 -32.64 8.17
C PHE A 257 4.70 -33.17 7.68
N ALA A 258 4.72 -34.22 6.88
CA ALA A 258 5.93 -34.67 6.18
C ALA A 258 6.43 -33.59 5.22
N VAL A 259 5.54 -33.03 4.38
CA VAL A 259 5.88 -31.94 3.44
C VAL A 259 6.37 -30.69 4.17
N GLN A 260 5.66 -30.24 5.21
CA GLN A 260 6.06 -29.09 6.05
C GLN A 260 7.48 -29.23 6.60
N HIS A 261 7.81 -30.43 7.10
CA HIS A 261 9.12 -30.74 7.68
C HIS A 261 10.12 -31.31 6.67
N GLY A 262 9.77 -31.37 5.37
CA GLY A 262 10.65 -31.83 4.30
C GLY A 262 11.07 -33.29 4.44
N ARG A 263 10.30 -34.07 5.20
CA ARG A 263 10.57 -35.50 5.40
C ARG A 263 10.27 -36.23 4.10
N GLY A 264 11.27 -36.95 3.60
CA GLY A 264 11.16 -37.67 2.34
C GLY A 264 11.37 -36.80 1.09
N LEU A 265 11.87 -35.56 1.20
CA LEU A 265 12.24 -34.78 0.02
C LEU A 265 13.30 -35.53 -0.79
N ALA A 266 12.98 -35.81 -2.06
CA ALA A 266 13.78 -36.67 -2.94
C ALA A 266 14.49 -35.90 -4.05
N GLY A 267 13.98 -34.72 -4.42
CA GLY A 267 14.51 -33.91 -5.51
C GLY A 267 13.44 -33.01 -6.14
N THR A 268 13.74 -32.44 -7.30
CA THR A 268 12.82 -31.57 -8.04
C THR A 268 12.74 -31.94 -9.52
N LEU A 269 11.56 -31.70 -10.10
CA LEU A 269 11.32 -31.67 -11.53
C LEU A 269 11.36 -30.21 -11.96
N GLU A 270 12.31 -29.89 -12.82
CA GLU A 270 12.60 -28.52 -13.25
C GLU A 270 12.16 -28.28 -14.68
N PHE A 271 11.67 -27.08 -14.90
CA PHE A 271 11.65 -26.47 -16.21
C PHE A 271 13.08 -26.03 -16.53
N PHE A 272 13.47 -26.01 -17.80
CA PHE A 272 14.78 -25.43 -18.14
C PHE A 272 14.74 -23.92 -17.80
N PRO A 273 15.62 -23.42 -16.93
CA PRO A 273 15.52 -22.05 -16.45
C PRO A 273 15.66 -21.04 -17.58
N GLU A 274 16.37 -21.38 -18.66
CA GLU A 274 16.50 -20.56 -19.87
C GLU A 274 15.16 -20.33 -20.58
N GLU A 275 14.17 -21.21 -20.46
CA GLU A 275 12.84 -20.96 -21.02
C GLU A 275 12.10 -19.88 -20.20
N GLY A 276 12.52 -19.63 -18.96
CA GLY A 276 12.00 -18.58 -18.09
C GLY A 276 12.08 -17.17 -18.68
N LYS A 277 11.03 -16.36 -18.46
CA LYS A 277 10.88 -15.02 -19.05
C LYS A 277 11.98 -14.01 -18.72
N TYR A 278 12.66 -14.19 -17.61
CA TYR A 278 13.64 -13.24 -17.07
C TYR A 278 14.95 -13.94 -16.74
N HIS A 279 15.27 -15.04 -17.44
CA HIS A 279 16.50 -15.76 -17.16
C HIS A 279 17.74 -14.90 -17.43
N ALA A 280 17.88 -14.41 -18.67
CA ALA A 280 19.00 -13.58 -19.10
C ALA A 280 18.68 -12.08 -18.99
N ASP A 281 19.74 -11.26 -19.07
CA ASP A 281 19.59 -9.81 -19.14
C ASP A 281 19.09 -9.39 -20.51
N GLY A 282 18.25 -8.35 -20.56
CA GLY A 282 17.89 -7.84 -21.88
C GLY A 282 17.00 -6.61 -21.96
N HIS A 283 16.69 -6.28 -23.21
CA HIS A 283 15.82 -5.19 -23.60
C HIS A 283 15.02 -5.59 -24.83
N ARG A 284 13.79 -6.03 -24.58
CA ARG A 284 12.87 -6.63 -25.56
C ARG A 284 12.68 -5.78 -26.80
N VAL A 285 12.51 -4.47 -26.62
CA VAL A 285 12.25 -3.54 -27.74
C VAL A 285 13.41 -3.51 -28.73
N CYS A 286 14.64 -3.71 -28.28
CA CYS A 286 15.82 -3.75 -29.14
C CYS A 286 16.28 -5.18 -29.50
N GLY A 287 15.65 -6.22 -28.95
CA GLY A 287 16.07 -7.61 -29.14
C GLY A 287 17.43 -7.95 -28.50
N VAL A 288 17.81 -7.23 -27.44
CA VAL A 288 19.08 -7.46 -26.72
C VAL A 288 18.84 -8.54 -25.67
N ASN A 289 19.57 -9.65 -25.77
CA ASN A 289 19.52 -10.81 -24.87
C ASN A 289 20.95 -11.27 -24.59
N TRP A 290 21.44 -11.01 -23.38
CA TRP A 290 22.86 -11.11 -23.02
C TRP A 290 23.10 -11.91 -21.74
N GLU A 291 24.25 -12.58 -21.73
CA GLU A 291 24.85 -13.13 -20.52
C GLU A 291 25.35 -12.01 -19.58
N PRO A 292 25.42 -12.25 -18.27
CA PRO A 292 25.74 -11.24 -17.25
C PRO A 292 27.04 -10.46 -17.52
N ASP A 293 28.11 -11.14 -17.93
CA ASP A 293 29.41 -10.50 -18.19
C ASP A 293 29.33 -9.43 -19.27
N ARG A 294 28.56 -9.69 -20.34
CA ARG A 294 28.37 -8.73 -21.43
C ARG A 294 27.57 -7.51 -20.99
N THR A 295 26.59 -7.69 -20.11
CA THR A 295 25.85 -6.58 -19.48
C THR A 295 26.76 -5.73 -18.61
N ARG A 296 27.64 -6.35 -17.81
CA ARG A 296 28.63 -5.64 -16.97
C ARG A 296 29.60 -4.83 -17.81
N GLU A 297 30.14 -5.40 -18.88
CA GLU A 297 31.03 -4.72 -19.83
C GLU A 297 30.38 -3.48 -20.47
N ALA A 298 29.06 -3.53 -20.72
CA ALA A 298 28.28 -2.43 -21.27
C ALA A 298 27.75 -1.43 -20.22
N GLY A 299 28.11 -1.59 -18.95
CA GLY A 299 27.65 -0.73 -17.85
C GLY A 299 26.14 -0.80 -17.60
N GLY A 300 25.51 -1.96 -17.84
CA GLY A 300 24.08 -2.18 -17.61
C GLY A 300 23.15 -1.46 -18.59
N ARG A 301 23.65 -1.02 -19.74
CA ARG A 301 22.89 -0.23 -20.73
C ARG A 301 22.80 -0.91 -22.08
N CYS A 302 21.64 -0.76 -22.71
CA CYS A 302 21.37 -1.23 -24.05
C CYS A 302 22.26 -0.48 -25.06
N PRO A 303 23.00 -1.19 -25.95
CA PRO A 303 23.88 -0.55 -26.92
C PRO A 303 23.12 0.17 -28.03
N GLU A 304 21.87 -0.22 -28.29
CA GLU A 304 21.05 0.33 -29.37
C GLU A 304 20.38 1.65 -28.99
N CYS A 305 19.93 1.79 -27.74
CA CYS A 305 19.12 2.94 -27.30
C CYS A 305 19.64 3.66 -26.05
N GLY A 306 20.68 3.14 -25.38
CA GLY A 306 21.27 3.73 -24.16
C GLY A 306 20.41 3.61 -22.89
N LYS A 307 19.21 3.02 -22.97
CA LYS A 307 18.35 2.76 -21.82
C LYS A 307 18.92 1.62 -20.95
N PRO A 308 18.64 1.60 -19.62
CA PRO A 308 19.02 0.48 -18.76
C PRO A 308 18.45 -0.85 -19.27
N LEU A 309 19.21 -1.93 -19.12
CA LEU A 309 18.74 -3.29 -19.35
C LEU A 309 17.91 -3.79 -18.16
N THR A 310 16.94 -4.67 -18.43
CA THR A 310 16.30 -5.47 -17.39
C THR A 310 17.29 -6.54 -16.96
N VAL A 311 17.71 -6.49 -15.69
CA VAL A 311 18.64 -7.46 -15.10
C VAL A 311 17.87 -8.74 -14.80
N GLY A 312 18.28 -9.83 -15.43
CA GLY A 312 17.71 -11.16 -15.31
C GLY A 312 18.12 -11.89 -14.03
N VAL A 313 17.51 -13.04 -13.84
CA VAL A 313 17.74 -13.94 -12.70
C VAL A 313 19.16 -14.45 -12.67
N LEU A 314 19.73 -14.80 -13.83
CA LEU A 314 21.10 -15.31 -13.91
C LEU A 314 22.11 -14.29 -13.35
N SER A 315 22.01 -13.02 -13.73
CA SER A 315 22.86 -11.94 -13.21
C SER A 315 22.70 -11.76 -11.70
N ARG A 316 21.46 -11.79 -11.20
CA ARG A 316 21.20 -11.63 -9.77
C ARG A 316 21.72 -12.80 -8.94
N VAL A 317 21.60 -14.03 -9.44
CA VAL A 317 22.21 -15.22 -8.82
C VAL A 317 23.72 -15.09 -8.82
N GLU A 318 24.34 -14.64 -9.91
CA GLU A 318 25.79 -14.41 -9.95
C GLU A 318 26.28 -13.36 -8.95
N ASP A 319 25.52 -12.27 -8.78
CA ASP A 319 25.87 -11.21 -7.83
C ASP A 319 25.88 -11.71 -6.37
N LEU A 320 25.02 -12.68 -6.04
CA LEU A 320 24.95 -13.29 -4.70
C LEU A 320 25.76 -14.59 -4.56
N ALA A 321 26.23 -15.17 -5.67
CA ALA A 321 26.93 -16.44 -5.67
C ALA A 321 28.34 -16.30 -5.07
N ASP A 322 28.66 -17.16 -4.12
CA ASP A 322 29.97 -17.27 -3.49
C ASP A 322 30.73 -18.55 -3.92
N ARG A 323 30.14 -19.33 -4.82
CA ARG A 323 30.70 -20.57 -5.37
C ARG A 323 30.73 -20.55 -6.91
N PRO A 324 31.69 -21.27 -7.53
CA PRO A 324 31.82 -21.30 -8.98
C PRO A 324 30.65 -22.03 -9.66
N VAL A 325 30.44 -21.70 -10.94
CA VAL A 325 29.53 -22.44 -11.83
C VAL A 325 29.93 -23.92 -11.88
N GLY A 326 28.94 -24.82 -11.82
CA GLY A 326 29.15 -26.27 -11.83
C GLY A 326 29.42 -26.89 -10.46
N HIS A 327 29.28 -26.13 -9.37
CA HIS A 327 29.22 -26.71 -8.03
C HIS A 327 28.03 -27.68 -7.93
N ARG A 328 28.25 -28.90 -7.42
CA ARG A 328 27.23 -29.95 -7.33
C ARG A 328 26.95 -30.36 -5.90
N ARG A 329 25.69 -30.72 -5.65
CA ARG A 329 25.22 -31.39 -4.43
C ARG A 329 24.67 -32.77 -4.76
N ASP A 330 24.49 -33.59 -3.74
CA ASP A 330 23.89 -34.93 -3.85
C ASP A 330 22.36 -34.88 -3.81
N ASP A 331 21.78 -33.83 -4.41
CA ASP A 331 20.35 -33.61 -4.52
C ASP A 331 19.91 -33.97 -5.96
N HIS A 332 18.78 -34.66 -6.11
CA HIS A 332 18.29 -35.05 -7.43
C HIS A 332 17.55 -33.89 -8.11
N VAL A 333 17.93 -33.60 -9.36
CA VAL A 333 17.33 -32.57 -10.20
C VAL A 333 17.11 -33.16 -11.58
N GLU A 334 15.89 -33.03 -12.12
CA GLU A 334 15.52 -33.54 -13.44
C GLU A 334 14.83 -32.46 -14.27
N HIS A 335 15.46 -32.03 -15.37
CA HIS A 335 14.88 -31.03 -16.27
C HIS A 335 13.99 -31.68 -17.35
N LEU A 336 12.75 -31.20 -17.47
CA LEU A 336 11.75 -31.75 -18.38
C LEU A 336 11.18 -30.69 -19.34
N ILE A 337 10.75 -31.15 -20.52
CA ILE A 337 9.89 -30.40 -21.45
C ILE A 337 8.53 -31.08 -21.40
N GLN A 338 7.44 -30.31 -21.38
CA GLN A 338 6.11 -30.92 -21.33
C GLN A 338 5.85 -31.77 -22.59
N LEU A 339 5.23 -32.94 -22.44
CA LEU A 339 5.06 -33.92 -23.53
C LEU A 339 4.37 -33.32 -24.77
N HIS A 340 3.40 -32.43 -24.59
CA HIS A 340 2.74 -31.75 -25.69
C HIS A 340 3.65 -30.80 -26.49
N GLN A 341 4.66 -30.19 -25.85
CA GLN A 341 5.69 -29.38 -26.53
C GLN A 341 6.63 -30.28 -27.32
N VAL A 342 7.08 -31.40 -26.75
CA VAL A 342 7.91 -32.42 -27.42
C VAL A 342 7.21 -32.92 -28.70
N LEU A 343 5.93 -33.28 -28.60
CA LEU A 343 5.13 -33.71 -29.75
C LEU A 343 4.93 -32.60 -30.77
N GLY A 344 4.73 -31.36 -30.33
CA GLY A 344 4.64 -30.20 -31.24
C GLY A 344 5.90 -30.06 -32.09
N GLU A 345 7.08 -30.17 -31.47
CA GLU A 345 8.36 -30.12 -32.17
C GLU A 345 8.53 -31.29 -33.15
N VAL A 346 8.30 -32.54 -32.69
CA VAL A 346 8.43 -33.75 -33.53
C VAL A 346 7.54 -33.67 -34.78
N HIS A 347 6.31 -33.17 -34.65
CA HIS A 347 5.36 -33.07 -35.77
C HIS A 347 5.46 -31.76 -36.55
N GLY A 348 6.32 -30.82 -36.14
CA GLY A 348 6.45 -29.52 -36.78
C GLY A 348 5.19 -28.65 -36.72
N VAL A 349 4.34 -28.85 -35.72
CA VAL A 349 3.05 -28.14 -35.53
C VAL A 349 2.98 -27.50 -34.14
N GLY A 350 2.03 -26.60 -33.94
CA GLY A 350 1.83 -26.00 -32.62
C GLY A 350 1.48 -27.05 -31.55
N ALA A 351 2.02 -26.88 -30.34
CA ALA A 351 1.81 -27.78 -29.19
C ALA A 351 0.33 -27.91 -28.76
N LYS A 352 -0.54 -26.99 -29.20
CA LYS A 352 -2.00 -26.99 -28.97
C LYS A 352 -2.80 -27.50 -30.17
N SER A 353 -2.16 -28.10 -31.17
CA SER A 353 -2.83 -28.59 -32.38
C SER A 353 -3.64 -29.86 -32.09
N LYS A 354 -4.68 -30.10 -32.89
CA LYS A 354 -5.47 -31.34 -32.83
C LYS A 354 -4.62 -32.60 -33.07
N THR A 355 -3.58 -32.48 -33.90
CA THR A 355 -2.62 -33.57 -34.16
C THR A 355 -1.87 -33.94 -32.88
N VAL A 356 -1.32 -32.94 -32.19
CA VAL A 356 -0.61 -33.14 -30.91
C VAL A 356 -1.56 -33.69 -29.85
N GLU A 357 -2.77 -33.14 -29.74
CA GLU A 357 -3.76 -33.62 -28.77
C GLU A 357 -4.15 -35.08 -29.00
N ALA A 358 -4.37 -35.48 -30.26
CA ALA A 358 -4.69 -36.86 -30.62
C ALA A 358 -3.53 -37.82 -30.29
N GLN A 359 -2.29 -37.45 -30.64
CA GLN A 359 -1.10 -38.22 -30.32
C GLN A 359 -0.87 -38.33 -28.81
N LEU A 360 -1.00 -37.23 -28.07
CA LEU A 360 -0.87 -37.19 -26.63
C LEU A 360 -1.90 -38.09 -25.97
N ASN A 361 -3.16 -38.03 -26.39
CA ASN A 361 -4.22 -38.89 -25.87
C ASN A 361 -3.94 -40.38 -26.15
N ASN A 362 -3.40 -40.71 -27.33
CA ASN A 362 -3.00 -42.08 -27.68
C ASN A 362 -1.87 -42.60 -26.78
N LEU A 363 -0.81 -41.80 -26.60
CA LEU A 363 0.32 -42.16 -25.74
C LEU A 363 -0.13 -42.36 -24.29
N VAL A 364 -0.93 -41.45 -23.75
CA VAL A 364 -1.42 -41.55 -22.38
C VAL A 364 -2.35 -42.77 -22.20
N ALA A 365 -3.22 -43.04 -23.17
CA ALA A 365 -4.08 -44.21 -23.15
C ALA A 365 -3.31 -45.53 -23.22
N THR A 366 -2.14 -45.55 -23.86
CA THR A 366 -1.34 -46.76 -24.10
C THR A 366 -0.29 -47.01 -23.03
N LEU A 367 0.42 -45.95 -22.61
CA LEU A 367 1.63 -46.02 -21.80
C LEU A 367 1.44 -45.53 -20.36
N GLY A 368 0.33 -44.86 -20.05
CA GLY A 368 0.05 -44.33 -18.72
C GLY A 368 0.30 -42.82 -18.58
N PRO A 369 0.54 -42.31 -17.37
CA PRO A 369 0.62 -40.87 -17.09
C PRO A 369 1.74 -40.14 -17.84
N GLU A 370 1.55 -38.85 -18.12
CA GLU A 370 2.51 -38.05 -18.91
C GLU A 370 3.92 -38.00 -18.30
N LEU A 371 4.04 -37.80 -16.98
CA LEU A 371 5.34 -37.75 -16.32
C LEU A 371 6.04 -39.11 -16.34
N ASP A 372 5.30 -40.22 -16.23
CA ASP A 372 5.91 -41.55 -16.36
C ASP A 372 6.42 -41.79 -17.79
N ILE A 373 5.70 -41.34 -18.82
CA ILE A 373 6.16 -41.42 -20.21
C ILE A 373 7.49 -40.67 -20.38
N LEU A 374 7.58 -39.45 -19.83
CA LEU A 374 8.78 -38.63 -19.94
C LEU A 374 9.97 -39.24 -19.19
N ARG A 375 9.74 -39.89 -18.05
CA ARG A 375 10.79 -40.24 -17.07
C ARG A 375 11.12 -41.73 -17.01
N ASN A 376 10.09 -42.57 -16.91
CA ASN A 376 10.21 -43.95 -16.44
C ASN A 376 9.92 -45.00 -17.52
N VAL A 377 9.00 -44.73 -18.45
CA VAL A 377 8.60 -45.71 -19.47
C VAL A 377 9.81 -46.07 -20.35
N PRO A 378 10.07 -47.37 -20.62
CA PRO A 378 11.18 -47.79 -21.47
C PRO A 378 11.08 -47.18 -22.89
N LEU A 379 12.22 -46.74 -23.44
CA LEU A 379 12.30 -46.10 -24.75
C LEU A 379 11.73 -46.97 -25.89
N ASP A 380 11.86 -48.29 -25.79
CA ASP A 380 11.30 -49.23 -26.78
C ASP A 380 9.77 -49.20 -26.81
N ALA A 381 9.12 -49.12 -25.65
CA ALA A 381 7.67 -49.01 -25.55
C ALA A 381 7.17 -47.66 -26.08
N ILE A 382 7.93 -46.59 -25.83
CA ILE A 382 7.67 -45.26 -26.40
C ILE A 382 7.76 -45.31 -27.93
N GLY A 383 8.80 -45.93 -28.48
CA GLY A 383 8.95 -46.09 -29.93
C GLY A 383 7.80 -46.88 -30.58
N GLN A 384 7.33 -47.93 -29.92
CA GLN A 384 6.19 -48.72 -30.41
C GLN A 384 4.87 -47.94 -30.44
N ALA A 385 4.62 -47.08 -29.44
CA ALA A 385 3.36 -46.34 -29.34
C ALA A 385 3.37 -44.97 -30.05
N GLY A 386 4.53 -44.30 -30.10
CA GLY A 386 4.68 -42.92 -30.59
C GLY A 386 5.55 -42.76 -31.83
N GLY A 387 6.27 -43.80 -32.27
CA GLY A 387 7.21 -43.75 -33.38
C GLY A 387 8.65 -43.42 -32.97
N ASP A 388 9.59 -43.63 -33.90
CA ASP A 388 11.02 -43.46 -33.66
C ASP A 388 11.44 -42.02 -33.34
N GLU A 389 10.76 -41.02 -33.92
CA GLU A 389 11.09 -39.62 -33.66
C GLU A 389 10.71 -39.20 -32.24
N VAL A 390 9.56 -39.68 -31.72
CA VAL A 390 9.14 -39.43 -30.33
C VAL A 390 10.08 -40.16 -29.35
N ARG A 391 10.51 -41.38 -29.67
CA ARG A 391 11.51 -42.12 -28.89
C ARG A 391 12.83 -41.36 -28.80
N GLU A 392 13.35 -40.89 -29.94
CA GLU A 392 14.58 -40.10 -30.00
C GLU A 392 14.45 -38.78 -29.22
N ALA A 393 13.32 -38.10 -29.36
CA ALA A 393 13.05 -36.85 -28.64
C ALA A 393 13.09 -37.06 -27.11
N ILE A 394 12.44 -38.11 -26.59
CA ILE A 394 12.45 -38.42 -25.16
C ILE A 394 13.83 -38.90 -24.70
N ASP A 395 14.55 -39.68 -25.51
CA ASP A 395 15.93 -40.09 -25.19
C ASP A 395 16.88 -38.88 -25.09
N ARG A 396 16.78 -37.92 -26.02
CA ARG A 396 17.54 -36.66 -25.94
C ARG A 396 17.20 -35.86 -24.69
N LEU A 397 15.91 -35.75 -24.37
CA LEU A 397 15.44 -35.06 -23.17
C LEU A 397 16.04 -35.70 -21.91
N ARG A 398 15.93 -37.03 -21.74
CA ARG A 398 16.48 -37.77 -20.60
C ARG A 398 18.00 -37.65 -20.47
N ARG A 399 18.71 -37.44 -21.58
CA ARG A 399 20.16 -37.20 -21.61
C ARG A 399 20.54 -35.72 -21.46
N GLY A 400 19.57 -34.81 -21.35
CA GLY A 400 19.79 -33.36 -21.29
C GLY A 400 20.33 -32.74 -22.60
N ALA A 401 20.21 -33.46 -23.72
CA ALA A 401 20.70 -33.03 -25.03
C ALA A 401 19.70 -32.07 -25.70
N VAL A 402 19.63 -30.83 -25.19
CA VAL A 402 18.73 -29.78 -25.65
C VAL A 402 19.50 -28.55 -26.15
N ARG A 403 18.91 -27.84 -27.11
CA ARG A 403 19.35 -26.50 -27.53
C ARG A 403 18.56 -25.44 -26.78
N ARG A 404 19.25 -24.43 -26.26
CA ARG A 404 18.68 -23.42 -25.36
C ARG A 404 18.80 -22.03 -25.97
N VAL A 405 17.70 -21.29 -26.00
CA VAL A 405 17.67 -19.86 -26.30
C VAL A 405 17.04 -19.17 -25.09
N PRO A 406 17.80 -18.39 -24.30
CA PRO A 406 17.29 -17.87 -23.05
C PRO A 406 16.20 -16.81 -23.25
N GLY A 407 15.21 -16.80 -22.37
CA GLY A 407 14.22 -15.75 -22.24
C GLY A 407 14.80 -14.52 -21.54
N TYR A 408 14.21 -13.37 -21.82
CA TYR A 408 14.67 -12.07 -21.32
C TYR A 408 13.53 -11.04 -21.37
N ASP A 409 13.54 -10.09 -20.43
CA ASP A 409 12.64 -8.91 -20.41
C ASP A 409 11.15 -9.22 -20.69
N GLY A 410 10.64 -10.31 -20.09
CA GLY A 410 9.24 -10.73 -20.16
C GLY A 410 8.91 -11.71 -21.30
N GLU A 411 9.88 -12.04 -22.15
CA GLU A 411 9.76 -13.03 -23.22
C GLU A 411 10.26 -14.39 -22.77
N TYR A 412 9.44 -15.44 -22.94
CA TYR A 412 9.89 -16.82 -22.71
C TYR A 412 11.02 -17.19 -23.67
N GLY A 413 11.98 -17.96 -23.16
CA GLY A 413 13.00 -18.60 -23.98
C GLY A 413 12.42 -19.73 -24.82
N VAL A 414 13.30 -20.42 -25.54
CA VAL A 414 12.94 -21.54 -26.40
C VAL A 414 13.93 -22.68 -26.19
N ILE A 415 13.40 -23.84 -25.84
CA ILE A 415 14.14 -25.11 -25.75
C ILE A 415 13.71 -26.01 -26.90
N THR A 416 14.67 -26.58 -27.62
CA THR A 416 14.42 -27.51 -28.73
C THR A 416 15.28 -28.76 -28.60
N LEU A 417 14.73 -29.91 -28.99
CA LEU A 417 15.40 -31.22 -28.98
C LEU A 417 16.12 -31.52 -30.30
N PHE A 418 15.73 -30.86 -31.38
CA PHE A 418 16.28 -31.06 -32.72
C PHE A 418 16.88 -29.79 -33.30
N GLU A 419 17.87 -29.95 -34.17
CA GLU A 419 18.41 -28.82 -34.94
C GLU A 419 17.41 -28.34 -36.00
N PRO A 420 17.42 -27.04 -36.36
CA PRO A 420 16.56 -26.52 -37.42
C PRO A 420 16.72 -27.31 -38.72
N GLY A 421 15.65 -27.98 -39.15
CA GLY A 421 15.63 -28.82 -40.37
C GLY A 421 16.13 -30.26 -40.19
N GLU A 422 16.53 -30.68 -38.99
CA GLU A 422 16.95 -32.07 -38.72
C GLU A 422 15.84 -33.08 -38.99
N LEU A 423 14.62 -32.78 -38.50
CA LEU A 423 13.42 -33.60 -38.75
C LEU A 423 13.00 -33.55 -40.22
N ARG A 424 13.20 -32.41 -40.91
CA ARG A 424 12.87 -32.23 -42.34
C ARG A 424 13.74 -33.11 -43.25
N ASN A 425 14.98 -33.42 -42.85
CA ASN A 425 15.89 -34.28 -43.61
C ASN A 425 15.58 -35.77 -43.48
N ARG A 426 14.66 -36.17 -42.58
CA ARG A 426 14.27 -37.58 -42.36
C ARG A 426 12.98 -37.96 -43.11
N SER A 427 12.19 -37.00 -43.59
CA SER A 427 10.89 -37.23 -44.24
C SER A 427 10.88 -36.71 -45.70
N ASN A 428 10.71 -37.58 -46.69
CA ASN A 428 10.55 -37.20 -48.11
C ASN A 428 9.15 -36.62 -48.39
N ALA A 429 8.85 -35.39 -47.96
CA ALA A 429 7.58 -34.70 -48.26
C ALA A 429 7.79 -33.22 -48.69
N PRO A 430 6.92 -32.64 -49.55
CA PRO A 430 7.12 -31.31 -50.12
C PRO A 430 6.76 -30.15 -49.17
N GLN A 431 7.33 -28.99 -49.49
CA GLN A 431 7.47 -27.76 -48.69
C GLN A 431 6.17 -27.09 -48.21
N VAL A 432 6.13 -26.73 -46.92
CA VAL A 432 5.34 -25.62 -46.34
C VAL A 432 6.21 -24.92 -45.28
N GLU A 433 6.36 -23.60 -45.36
CA GLU A 433 7.07 -22.79 -44.36
C GLU A 433 6.29 -22.77 -43.02
N THR A 434 6.96 -23.02 -41.89
CA THR A 434 6.34 -23.10 -40.56
C THR A 434 6.77 -21.95 -39.64
N LEU A 435 5.94 -21.68 -38.62
CA LEU A 435 6.07 -20.60 -37.63
C LEU A 435 7.34 -20.66 -36.74
N PHE A 436 8.22 -21.66 -36.94
CA PHE A 436 9.42 -21.95 -36.14
C PHE A 436 10.73 -21.52 -36.82
N ASP A 437 10.68 -20.88 -37.99
CA ASP A 437 11.87 -20.28 -38.58
C ASP A 437 12.27 -19.03 -37.76
N LEU A 438 13.40 -19.14 -37.06
CA LEU A 438 14.02 -18.06 -36.27
C LEU A 438 14.05 -16.74 -37.07
N PRO A 439 13.73 -15.58 -36.47
CA PRO A 439 14.10 -14.31 -37.08
C PRO A 439 15.63 -14.27 -37.19
N GLN A 440 16.15 -14.30 -38.41
CA GLN A 440 17.56 -14.04 -38.67
C GLN A 440 17.93 -12.70 -38.00
N GLN A 441 18.99 -12.72 -37.20
CA GLN A 441 19.59 -11.51 -36.64
C GLN A 441 19.77 -10.49 -37.76
N ARG A 442 19.02 -9.39 -37.67
CA ARG A 442 19.18 -8.26 -38.58
C ARG A 442 20.58 -7.70 -38.39
N LYS A 443 21.35 -7.62 -39.48
CA LYS A 443 22.59 -6.83 -39.51
C LYS A 443 22.27 -5.38 -39.05
N PRO A 444 23.13 -4.76 -38.24
CA PRO A 444 22.91 -3.42 -37.75
C PRO A 444 22.75 -2.44 -38.92
N ALA A 445 21.67 -1.67 -38.88
CA ALA A 445 21.41 -0.61 -39.84
C ALA A 445 22.42 0.52 -39.61
N VAL A 446 23.07 0.96 -40.69
CA VAL A 446 23.98 2.10 -40.70
C VAL A 446 23.24 3.36 -40.24
N MET A 447 23.84 4.07 -39.28
CA MET A 447 23.29 5.27 -38.63
C MET A 447 23.06 6.43 -39.61
N PRO A 448 22.00 7.24 -39.44
CA PRO A 448 21.95 8.60 -39.97
C PRO A 448 22.76 9.56 -39.09
N ALA A 449 23.35 10.57 -39.73
CA ALA A 449 24.29 11.53 -39.15
C ALA A 449 23.68 12.45 -38.06
N LYS A 450 24.55 12.87 -37.14
CA LYS A 450 24.29 13.79 -36.01
C LYS A 450 23.64 15.12 -36.44
N PRO A 451 22.67 15.67 -35.67
CA PRO A 451 22.21 17.04 -35.86
C PRO A 451 23.24 18.05 -35.31
N LYS A 452 23.35 19.20 -36.01
CA LYS A 452 24.23 20.34 -35.65
C LYS A 452 23.67 21.12 -34.44
N PRO A 453 24.53 21.80 -33.66
CA PRO A 453 24.08 22.60 -32.52
C PRO A 453 23.35 23.88 -33.00
N ALA A 454 22.20 24.17 -32.39
CA ALA A 454 21.47 25.42 -32.56
C ALA A 454 22.08 26.53 -31.69
N LYS A 455 22.09 27.75 -32.23
CA LYS A 455 22.71 28.95 -31.67
C LYS A 455 21.97 29.50 -30.45
N ALA A 456 22.74 30.08 -29.53
CA ALA A 456 22.29 30.86 -28.39
C ALA A 456 21.40 32.05 -28.81
N VAL A 457 20.28 32.23 -28.10
CA VAL A 457 19.41 33.41 -28.18
C VAL A 457 19.74 34.33 -27.00
N LYS A 458 19.90 35.63 -27.30
CA LYS A 458 20.22 36.69 -26.34
C LYS A 458 19.05 36.96 -25.40
N GLU A 459 19.35 37.09 -24.11
CA GLU A 459 18.49 37.68 -23.08
C GLU A 459 18.07 39.11 -23.44
N VAL A 460 16.80 39.43 -23.21
CA VAL A 460 16.26 40.79 -23.20
C VAL A 460 16.06 41.20 -21.75
N LYS A 461 16.82 42.22 -21.30
CA LYS A 461 16.64 42.86 -19.99
C LYS A 461 15.36 43.69 -19.99
N VAL A 462 14.44 43.40 -19.07
CA VAL A 462 13.32 44.29 -18.70
C VAL A 462 13.73 45.06 -17.43
N PRO A 463 13.55 46.39 -17.34
CA PRO A 463 13.87 47.16 -16.14
C PRO A 463 12.85 46.89 -15.02
N PRO A 464 13.27 46.93 -13.74
CA PRO A 464 12.35 46.72 -12.62
C PRO A 464 11.36 47.90 -12.49
N PRO A 465 10.11 47.67 -12.06
CA PRO A 465 9.20 48.75 -11.68
C PRO A 465 9.68 49.42 -10.39
N LEU A 466 9.45 50.72 -10.30
CA LEU A 466 9.75 51.54 -9.12
C LEU A 466 8.91 51.07 -7.90
N PRO A 467 9.50 51.08 -6.69
CA PRO A 467 8.79 50.66 -5.49
C PRO A 467 7.67 51.64 -5.12
N ALA A 468 6.52 51.09 -4.74
CA ALA A 468 5.45 51.82 -4.07
C ALA A 468 5.91 52.29 -2.67
N PRO A 469 5.36 53.39 -2.13
CA PRO A 469 5.80 53.93 -0.86
C PRO A 469 5.52 52.98 0.31
N VAL A 470 6.52 52.84 1.18
CA VAL A 470 6.54 51.99 2.36
C VAL A 470 5.51 52.48 3.40
N SER A 471 4.69 51.55 3.89
CA SER A 471 3.77 51.77 5.00
C SER A 471 4.50 51.62 6.34
N PRO A 472 4.19 52.38 7.41
CA PRO A 472 4.92 52.39 8.68
C PRO A 472 4.82 51.10 9.53
N HIS A 473 4.30 49.99 8.99
CA HIS A 473 4.01 48.75 9.72
C HIS A 473 4.85 47.55 9.26
N GLU A 474 6.05 47.79 8.69
CA GLU A 474 6.93 46.70 8.24
C GLU A 474 7.59 45.94 9.40
N PRO A 475 7.63 44.59 9.33
CA PRO A 475 8.32 43.76 10.31
C PRO A 475 9.83 44.00 10.30
N PHE A 476 10.46 43.85 11.46
CA PHE A 476 11.91 43.93 11.63
C PHE A 476 12.57 42.75 10.91
N GLU A 477 13.13 42.96 9.72
CA GLU A 477 14.11 42.06 9.10
C GLU A 477 15.52 42.48 9.55
N PRO A 478 16.21 41.73 10.44
CA PRO A 478 17.63 41.96 10.61
C PRO A 478 18.37 41.50 9.35
N MET A 479 19.21 42.38 8.79
CA MET A 479 20.23 42.00 7.82
C MET A 479 21.17 40.95 8.43
N LEU A 480 20.86 39.66 8.26
CA LEU A 480 21.72 38.54 8.65
C LEU A 480 22.33 37.90 7.40
N ALA A 481 23.21 38.65 6.76
CA ALA A 481 24.19 38.08 5.85
C ALA A 481 25.39 37.61 6.70
N GLY A 482 25.58 36.29 6.81
CA GLY A 482 26.88 35.72 7.22
C GLY A 482 27.00 35.01 8.58
N MET A 483 25.93 34.46 9.16
CA MET A 483 26.11 33.50 10.28
C MET A 483 26.11 32.07 9.75
N GLU A 484 27.31 31.51 9.58
CA GLU A 484 27.56 30.09 9.29
C GLU A 484 27.07 29.19 10.43
N GLU A 485 26.59 27.99 10.07
CA GLU A 485 26.21 26.90 10.97
C GLU A 485 27.42 26.38 11.75
N VAL A 486 27.56 26.75 13.02
CA VAL A 486 28.48 26.05 13.95
C VAL A 486 27.89 26.05 15.37
N GLY A 487 27.47 24.88 15.86
CA GLY A 487 27.16 24.64 17.28
C GLY A 487 26.33 23.36 17.54
N THR A 488 26.29 22.91 18.80
CA THR A 488 25.52 21.74 19.31
C THR A 488 24.36 22.12 20.23
N GLY A 489 23.96 23.38 20.29
CA GLY A 489 22.89 23.91 21.13
C GLY A 489 21.48 23.71 20.56
N LEU A 490 20.46 23.95 21.40
CA LEU A 490 19.04 23.78 21.06
C LEU A 490 18.57 24.61 19.85
N LEU A 491 19.27 25.71 19.52
CA LEU A 491 18.91 26.61 18.43
C LEU A 491 19.68 26.37 17.12
N ASP A 492 20.69 25.50 17.13
CA ASP A 492 21.59 25.33 15.97
C ASP A 492 20.96 24.52 14.85
N ARG A 493 19.91 23.75 15.17
CA ARG A 493 19.13 22.97 14.20
C ARG A 493 17.99 23.75 13.54
N LEU A 494 17.80 25.03 13.88
CA LEU A 494 16.76 25.90 13.34
C LEU A 494 17.32 26.86 12.28
N ASP A 495 16.52 27.22 11.28
CA ASP A 495 16.89 28.31 10.38
C ASP A 495 16.85 29.68 11.07
N ALA A 496 17.32 30.71 10.37
CA ALA A 496 17.44 32.06 10.92
C ALA A 496 16.11 32.59 11.51
N MET A 497 14.98 32.41 10.82
CA MET A 497 13.69 32.95 11.28
C MET A 497 13.06 32.09 12.35
N GLN A 498 13.20 30.76 12.25
CA GLN A 498 12.83 29.84 13.33
C GLN A 498 13.62 30.13 14.60
N ARG A 499 14.93 30.42 14.48
CA ARG A 499 15.80 30.80 15.59
C ARG A 499 15.34 32.11 16.23
N VAL A 500 15.04 33.13 15.42
CA VAL A 500 14.48 34.41 15.92
C VAL A 500 13.18 34.19 16.69
N ALA A 501 12.27 33.35 16.18
CA ALA A 501 11.03 33.00 16.90
C ALA A 501 11.30 32.22 18.20
N ALA A 502 12.18 31.22 18.16
CA ALA A 502 12.49 30.38 19.32
C ALA A 502 13.23 31.16 20.42
N SER A 503 14.13 32.07 20.06
CA SER A 503 14.92 32.88 20.99
C SER A 503 14.27 34.21 21.39
N ALA A 504 13.06 34.52 20.90
CA ALA A 504 12.41 35.79 21.20
C ALA A 504 12.19 35.93 22.74
N PRO A 505 12.52 37.08 23.34
CA PRO A 505 12.39 37.27 24.78
C PRO A 505 10.91 37.33 25.21
N GLY A 506 10.65 37.54 26.51
CA GLY A 506 9.28 37.64 27.04
C GLY A 506 8.43 38.73 26.38
N GLY A 507 7.11 38.63 26.58
CA GLY A 507 6.05 39.42 25.97
C GLY A 507 5.26 38.66 24.88
N PRO A 508 4.20 39.27 24.33
CA PRO A 508 3.37 38.62 23.32
C PRO A 508 4.12 38.41 22.00
N LEU A 509 3.91 37.25 21.38
CA LEU A 509 4.56 36.85 20.14
C LEU A 509 3.55 36.17 19.20
N LEU A 510 3.42 36.71 17.99
CA LEU A 510 2.69 36.08 16.89
C LEU A 510 3.70 35.54 15.86
N ILE A 511 3.63 34.25 15.59
CA ILE A 511 4.43 33.58 14.56
C ILE A 511 3.49 33.22 13.39
N VAL A 512 3.64 33.92 12.28
CA VAL A 512 2.93 33.59 11.02
C VAL A 512 3.77 32.59 10.26
N ALA A 513 3.28 31.35 10.19
CA ALA A 513 4.07 30.22 9.73
C ALA A 513 3.28 29.40 8.72
N GLY A 514 3.66 29.54 7.44
CA GLY A 514 3.00 28.84 6.33
C GLY A 514 3.08 27.31 6.43
N PRO A 515 2.38 26.58 5.53
CA PRO A 515 2.47 25.13 5.50
C PRO A 515 3.91 24.68 5.32
N GLY A 516 4.33 23.60 6.00
CA GLY A 516 5.66 23.01 5.86
C GLY A 516 6.83 23.88 6.33
N THR A 517 6.58 25.00 7.03
CA THR A 517 7.64 25.91 7.52
C THR A 517 8.22 25.50 8.89
N GLY A 518 7.74 24.40 9.46
CA GLY A 518 8.20 23.90 10.76
C GLY A 518 7.54 24.57 11.97
N LYS A 519 6.21 24.79 11.94
CA LYS A 519 5.40 25.34 13.05
C LYS A 519 5.69 24.64 14.39
N THR A 520 5.36 23.36 14.48
CA THR A 520 5.52 22.54 15.68
C THR A 520 6.97 22.46 16.12
N ARG A 521 7.92 22.39 15.17
CA ARG A 521 9.37 22.41 15.46
C ARG A 521 9.79 23.73 16.11
N THR A 522 9.33 24.86 15.59
CA THR A 522 9.64 26.18 16.15
C THR A 522 9.07 26.32 17.55
N LEU A 523 7.82 25.88 17.76
CA LEU A 523 7.14 25.97 19.05
C LEU A 523 7.81 25.10 20.13
N THR A 524 8.14 23.85 19.80
CA THR A 524 8.82 22.91 20.72
C THR A 524 10.21 23.39 21.09
N HIS A 525 11.02 23.84 20.13
CA HIS A 525 12.33 24.42 20.41
C HIS A 525 12.24 25.74 21.21
N ARG A 526 11.19 26.55 21.02
CA ARG A 526 10.97 27.75 21.85
C ARG A 526 10.74 27.38 23.31
N ILE A 527 9.83 26.44 23.57
CA ILE A 527 9.52 25.96 24.93
C ILE A 527 10.78 25.36 25.57
N ALA A 528 11.51 24.52 24.83
CA ALA A 528 12.74 23.92 25.30
C ALA A 528 13.83 24.96 25.61
N TYR A 529 14.03 25.95 24.73
CA TYR A 529 14.99 27.03 24.94
C TYR A 529 14.64 27.87 26.17
N LEU A 530 13.36 28.20 26.37
CA LEU A 530 12.91 28.94 27.55
C LEU A 530 13.21 28.19 28.85
N CYS A 531 12.96 26.87 28.88
CA CYS A 531 13.18 26.05 30.07
C CYS A 531 14.67 25.82 30.33
N ALA A 532 15.43 25.41 29.30
CA ALA A 532 16.82 24.99 29.45
C ALA A 532 17.82 26.16 29.56
N GLU A 533 17.62 27.23 28.80
CA GLU A 533 18.61 28.32 28.66
C GLU A 533 18.17 29.60 29.37
N LEU A 534 16.86 29.87 29.45
CA LEU A 534 16.31 31.07 30.11
C LEU A 534 15.73 30.79 31.49
N SER A 535 15.94 29.58 32.04
CA SER A 535 15.54 29.19 33.40
C SER A 535 14.04 29.40 33.70
N VAL A 536 13.18 29.24 32.69
CA VAL A 536 11.73 29.19 32.90
C VAL A 536 11.37 27.85 33.51
N PHE A 537 10.60 27.86 34.61
CA PHE A 537 10.16 26.62 35.23
C PHE A 537 9.12 25.90 34.35
N PRO A 538 9.31 24.60 34.02
CA PRO A 538 8.43 23.85 33.12
C PRO A 538 6.95 23.83 33.53
N HIS A 539 6.66 23.67 34.83
CA HIS A 539 5.30 23.74 35.39
C HIS A 539 4.59 25.09 35.21
N ARG A 540 5.31 26.12 34.72
CA ARG A 540 4.75 27.43 34.36
C ARG A 540 4.43 27.58 32.87
N CYS A 541 4.68 26.55 32.07
CA CYS A 541 4.40 26.51 30.65
C CYS A 541 3.10 25.76 30.36
N LEU A 542 2.24 26.37 29.54
CA LEU A 542 1.03 25.76 29.01
C LEU A 542 1.09 25.76 27.48
N ALA A 543 1.07 24.59 26.85
CA ALA A 543 0.97 24.44 25.40
C ALA A 543 -0.40 23.89 25.00
N ILE A 544 -1.13 24.65 24.18
CA ILE A 544 -2.49 24.36 23.73
C ILE A 544 -2.47 24.00 22.24
N THR A 545 -3.10 22.89 21.90
CA THR A 545 -3.34 22.44 20.52
C THR A 545 -4.82 22.12 20.28
N PHE A 546 -5.23 21.91 19.02
CA PHE A 546 -6.63 21.61 18.68
C PHE A 546 -6.99 20.13 18.77
N THR A 547 -6.02 19.23 18.64
CA THR A 547 -6.26 17.77 18.64
C THR A 547 -5.37 17.07 19.64
N ARG A 548 -5.86 15.96 20.22
CA ARG A 548 -5.06 15.16 21.16
C ARG A 548 -3.82 14.58 20.50
N ARG A 549 -3.90 14.21 19.21
CA ARG A 549 -2.74 13.75 18.44
C ARG A 549 -1.66 14.83 18.35
N ALA A 550 -2.05 16.08 18.04
CA ALA A 550 -1.10 17.19 18.02
C ALA A 550 -0.50 17.46 19.41
N ALA A 551 -1.29 17.33 20.49
CA ALA A 551 -0.78 17.43 21.86
C ALA A 551 0.24 16.31 22.17
N ALA A 552 -0.07 15.06 21.83
CA ALA A 552 0.81 13.92 22.04
C ALA A 552 2.11 14.03 21.23
N GLU A 553 2.02 14.42 19.95
CA GLU A 553 3.19 14.66 19.10
C GLU A 553 4.05 15.81 19.62
N LEU A 554 3.43 16.90 20.11
CA LEU A 554 4.14 18.01 20.73
C LEU A 554 4.87 17.55 22.00
N GLN A 555 4.21 16.75 22.85
CA GLN A 555 4.81 16.17 24.04
C GLN A 555 6.01 15.26 23.70
N GLU A 556 5.86 14.31 22.77
CA GLU A 556 6.93 13.41 22.36
C GLU A 556 8.16 14.18 21.84
N ARG A 557 7.94 15.26 21.09
CA ARG A 557 9.02 16.15 20.62
C ARG A 557 9.68 16.91 21.78
N LEU A 558 8.92 17.32 22.80
CA LEU A 558 9.48 17.94 24.00
C LEU A 558 10.28 16.94 24.83
N ASP A 559 9.78 15.71 25.00
CA ASP A 559 10.48 14.63 25.70
C ASP A 559 11.83 14.35 25.04
N ALA A 560 11.88 14.33 23.70
CA ALA A 560 13.12 14.16 22.94
C ALA A 560 14.13 15.33 23.12
N LEU A 561 13.66 16.53 23.45
CA LEU A 561 14.50 17.72 23.63
C LEU A 561 14.93 17.96 25.07
N LEU A 562 14.06 17.63 26.05
CA LEU A 562 14.22 17.98 27.47
C LEU A 562 14.33 16.75 28.40
N GLY A 563 14.06 15.55 27.92
CA GLY A 563 13.97 14.34 28.76
C GLY A 563 12.84 14.45 29.80
N ASP A 564 13.08 13.91 30.99
CA ASP A 564 12.10 13.85 32.10
C ASP A 564 11.52 15.23 32.50
N VAL A 565 12.23 16.33 32.21
CA VAL A 565 11.79 17.71 32.50
C VAL A 565 10.54 18.09 31.69
N ALA A 566 10.30 17.43 30.55
CA ALA A 566 9.14 17.68 29.71
C ALA A 566 7.81 17.25 30.35
N GLU A 567 7.81 16.30 31.30
CA GLU A 567 6.60 15.82 31.99
C GLU A 567 5.94 16.91 32.84
N ASP A 568 6.72 17.88 33.31
CA ASP A 568 6.23 19.01 34.10
C ASP A 568 5.56 20.09 33.25
N ILE A 569 5.64 20.03 31.91
CA ILE A 569 5.01 20.99 31.01
C ILE A 569 3.54 20.60 30.82
N THR A 570 2.62 21.56 31.00
CA THR A 570 1.20 21.27 30.73
C THR A 570 0.95 21.33 29.23
N VAL A 571 0.74 20.17 28.59
CA VAL A 571 0.37 20.07 27.16
C VAL A 571 -1.04 19.50 27.02
N GLY A 572 -1.91 20.15 26.25
CA GLY A 572 -3.27 19.67 26.07
C GLY A 572 -4.09 20.43 25.04
N THR A 573 -5.38 20.12 24.95
CA THR A 573 -6.35 20.88 24.14
C THR A 573 -7.11 21.90 24.98
N PHE A 574 -7.79 22.86 24.34
CA PHE A 574 -8.68 23.80 25.04
C PHE A 574 -9.66 23.09 26.00
N HIS A 575 -10.28 22.00 25.54
CA HIS A 575 -11.18 21.17 26.34
C HIS A 575 -10.46 20.49 27.52
N SER A 576 -9.19 20.10 27.34
CA SER A 576 -8.40 19.46 28.41
C SER A 576 -8.02 20.47 29.49
N VAL A 577 -7.66 21.69 29.08
CA VAL A 577 -7.39 22.82 29.98
C VAL A 577 -8.65 23.21 30.75
N GLY A 578 -9.77 23.38 30.05
CA GLY A 578 -11.03 23.71 30.68
C GLY A 578 -11.54 22.63 31.63
N LEU A 579 -11.39 21.35 31.26
CA LEU A 579 -11.66 20.21 32.15
C LEU A 579 -10.80 20.26 33.42
N ALA A 580 -9.51 20.59 33.32
CA ALA A 580 -8.64 20.73 34.49
C ALA A 580 -9.11 21.87 35.40
N ILE A 581 -9.46 23.03 34.83
CA ILE A 581 -10.01 24.18 35.58
C ILE A 581 -11.31 23.80 36.29
N LEU A 582 -12.23 23.08 35.62
CA LEU A 582 -13.49 22.63 36.22
C LEU A 582 -13.26 21.60 37.33
N ARG A 583 -12.32 20.66 37.17
CA ARG A 583 -12.01 19.68 38.22
C ARG A 583 -11.49 20.34 39.49
N ASP A 584 -10.60 21.31 39.33
CA ASP A 584 -10.02 22.06 40.46
C ASP A 584 -11.05 22.95 41.17
N ASN A 585 -12.13 23.33 40.49
CA ASN A 585 -13.08 24.35 40.96
C ASN A 585 -14.56 23.95 40.80
N ALA A 586 -14.86 22.64 40.80
CA ALA A 586 -16.18 22.11 40.44
C ALA A 586 -17.31 22.77 41.26
N LYS A 587 -17.09 22.93 42.57
CA LYS A 587 -18.05 23.57 43.48
C LYS A 587 -18.29 25.05 43.14
N ALA A 588 -17.23 25.78 42.75
CA ALA A 588 -17.34 27.18 42.36
C ALA A 588 -18.02 27.33 40.98
N ALA A 589 -17.83 26.37 40.09
CA ALA A 589 -18.54 26.27 38.81
C ALA A 589 -20.01 25.79 38.94
N GLY A 590 -20.52 25.58 40.16
CA GLY A 590 -21.88 25.10 40.38
C GLY A 590 -22.12 23.63 40.02
N LEU A 591 -21.06 22.82 39.95
CA LEU A 591 -21.11 21.39 39.63
C LEU A 591 -21.12 20.54 40.91
N GLY A 592 -21.93 19.47 40.91
CA GLY A 592 -21.95 18.48 41.98
C GLY A 592 -20.67 17.64 42.10
N ALA A 593 -20.56 16.86 43.16
CA ALA A 593 -19.35 16.09 43.47
C ALA A 593 -19.04 14.95 42.47
N ASN A 594 -20.04 14.48 41.73
CA ASN A 594 -19.94 13.36 40.80
C ASN A 594 -20.17 13.78 39.34
N TRP A 595 -19.91 15.04 39.02
CA TRP A 595 -20.15 15.54 37.67
C TRP A 595 -19.34 14.79 36.62
N ARG A 596 -19.91 14.64 35.42
CA ARG A 596 -19.24 13.99 34.29
C ARG A 596 -19.64 14.60 32.96
N ILE A 597 -18.90 14.25 31.92
CA ILE A 597 -19.21 14.69 30.55
C ILE A 597 -20.43 13.91 30.04
N ALA A 598 -21.40 14.62 29.45
CA ALA A 598 -22.61 14.06 28.88
C ALA A 598 -22.29 13.22 27.63
N ASP A 599 -22.92 12.07 27.49
CA ASP A 599 -22.85 11.29 26.25
C ASP A 599 -23.96 11.69 25.23
N GLU A 600 -23.93 11.11 24.03
CA GLU A 600 -24.86 11.52 22.96
C GLU A 600 -26.32 11.25 23.31
N ALA A 601 -26.62 10.15 23.99
CA ALA A 601 -27.99 9.81 24.34
C ALA A 601 -28.54 10.81 25.36
N GLU A 602 -27.72 11.18 26.35
CA GLU A 602 -28.08 12.18 27.35
C GLU A 602 -28.27 13.57 26.73
N ARG A 603 -27.41 13.94 25.78
CA ARG A 603 -27.54 15.20 25.04
C ARG A 603 -28.75 15.19 24.11
N ALA A 604 -29.02 14.09 23.41
CA ALA A 604 -30.17 13.97 22.54
C ALA A 604 -31.47 14.02 23.34
N GLU A 605 -31.55 13.31 24.47
CA GLU A 605 -32.70 13.33 25.37
C GLU A 605 -32.93 14.74 25.94
N ALA A 606 -31.87 15.40 26.42
CA ALA A 606 -31.96 16.76 26.90
C ALA A 606 -32.37 17.74 25.78
N ARG A 607 -31.88 17.57 24.55
CA ARG A 607 -32.21 18.42 23.41
C ARG A 607 -33.64 18.20 22.92
N GLU A 608 -34.11 16.96 22.91
CA GLU A 608 -35.49 16.62 22.59
C GLU A 608 -36.47 17.26 23.59
N GLN A 609 -36.16 17.18 24.88
CA GLN A 609 -36.97 17.79 25.93
C GLN A 609 -36.91 19.33 25.93
N ALA A 610 -35.76 19.91 25.60
CA ALA A 610 -35.57 21.36 25.54
C ALA A 610 -36.10 22.01 24.25
N GLY A 611 -36.20 21.25 23.16
CA GLY A 611 -36.43 21.80 21.82
C GLY A 611 -35.27 22.71 21.38
N ASP A 612 -35.59 23.89 20.85
CA ASP A 612 -34.61 24.89 20.40
C ASP A 612 -34.14 25.86 21.51
N ASP A 613 -34.53 25.63 22.78
CA ASP A 613 -34.15 26.48 23.92
C ASP A 613 -32.84 26.00 24.56
N ASP A 614 -31.73 26.68 24.25
CA ASP A 614 -30.39 26.38 24.78
C ASP A 614 -30.30 26.52 26.31
N LEU A 615 -31.09 27.40 26.94
CA LEU A 615 -31.10 27.56 28.40
C LEU A 615 -31.83 26.39 29.07
N ALA A 616 -32.93 25.94 28.49
CA ALA A 616 -33.62 24.74 28.94
C ALA A 616 -32.73 23.49 28.78
N TYR A 617 -32.02 23.39 27.66
CA TYR A 617 -31.05 22.32 27.38
C TYR A 617 -29.95 22.26 28.44
N ALA A 618 -29.27 23.38 28.68
CA ALA A 618 -28.22 23.45 29.69
C ALA A 618 -28.76 23.13 31.10
N LYS A 619 -29.97 23.58 31.44
CA LYS A 619 -30.61 23.29 32.73
C LYS A 619 -30.88 21.80 32.93
N LEU A 620 -31.33 21.09 31.90
CA LEU A 620 -31.59 19.64 31.94
C LEU A 620 -30.30 18.86 32.17
N LEU A 621 -29.20 19.23 31.50
CA LEU A 621 -27.89 18.63 31.74
C LEU A 621 -27.41 18.90 33.19
N ARG A 622 -27.55 20.14 33.67
CA ARG A 622 -27.14 20.53 35.04
C ARG A 622 -27.92 19.78 36.13
N GLN A 623 -29.21 19.47 35.92
CA GLN A 623 -30.01 18.69 36.89
C GLN A 623 -29.45 17.28 37.16
N GLN A 624 -28.67 16.75 36.22
CA GLN A 624 -28.05 15.42 36.31
C GLN A 624 -26.54 15.50 36.57
N ASP A 625 -26.00 16.68 36.94
CA ASP A 625 -24.56 16.94 37.05
C ASP A 625 -23.76 16.61 35.75
N LEU A 626 -24.38 16.79 34.57
CA LEU A 626 -23.77 16.45 33.27
C LEU A 626 -23.23 17.68 32.55
N VAL A 627 -22.06 17.61 31.93
CA VAL A 627 -21.37 18.71 31.22
C VAL A 627 -21.19 18.40 29.75
N ASP A 628 -21.63 19.27 28.84
CA ASP A 628 -21.35 19.09 27.40
C ASP A 628 -19.91 19.50 27.06
N LEU A 629 -19.43 19.17 25.86
CA LEU A 629 -18.11 19.56 25.39
C LEU A 629 -17.97 21.08 25.28
N ASP A 630 -18.99 21.78 24.82
CA ASP A 630 -18.96 23.25 24.69
C ASP A 630 -18.89 23.91 26.09
N ASP A 631 -19.54 23.30 27.09
CA ASP A 631 -19.44 23.70 28.49
C ASP A 631 -18.02 23.54 29.06
N LEU A 632 -17.20 22.62 28.52
CA LEU A 632 -15.80 22.47 28.96
C LEU A 632 -14.96 23.72 28.65
N ILE A 633 -15.44 24.66 27.84
CA ILE A 633 -14.77 25.94 27.60
C ILE A 633 -15.62 27.09 28.15
N ALA A 634 -16.93 27.07 27.90
CA ALA A 634 -17.84 28.13 28.33
C ALA A 634 -17.94 28.27 29.86
N LEU A 635 -18.01 27.16 30.62
CA LEU A 635 -18.09 27.23 32.08
C LEU A 635 -16.79 27.73 32.73
N PRO A 636 -15.58 27.28 32.34
CA PRO A 636 -14.34 27.90 32.80
C PRO A 636 -14.27 29.40 32.52
N VAL A 637 -14.69 29.84 31.33
CA VAL A 637 -14.69 31.27 30.97
C VAL A 637 -15.64 32.05 31.88
N ALA A 638 -16.86 31.56 32.08
CA ALA A 638 -17.82 32.18 33.00
C ALA A 638 -17.27 32.23 34.45
N LEU A 639 -16.73 31.12 34.94
CA LEU A 639 -16.12 31.03 36.27
C LEU A 639 -14.97 32.04 36.45
N LEU A 640 -14.07 32.13 35.48
CA LEU A 640 -12.92 33.04 35.54
C LEU A 640 -13.33 34.51 35.41
N ARG A 641 -14.38 34.83 34.65
CA ARG A 641 -14.98 36.18 34.61
C ARG A 641 -15.50 36.61 35.97
N ASP A 642 -16.21 35.70 36.65
CA ASP A 642 -16.89 36.01 37.90
C ASP A 642 -15.95 35.99 39.12
N GLU A 643 -14.83 35.27 39.04
CA GLU A 643 -13.86 35.10 40.13
C GLU A 643 -12.45 35.61 39.76
N PRO A 644 -12.16 36.92 39.89
CA PRO A 644 -10.84 37.49 39.57
C PRO A 644 -9.67 36.86 40.33
N ALA A 645 -9.91 36.32 41.52
CA ALA A 645 -8.89 35.61 42.29
C ALA A 645 -8.43 34.31 41.60
N LEU A 646 -9.32 33.62 40.88
CA LEU A 646 -8.97 32.43 40.10
C LEU A 646 -8.16 32.81 38.86
N VAL A 647 -8.48 33.93 38.21
CA VAL A 647 -7.68 34.47 37.10
C VAL A 647 -6.23 34.70 37.54
N GLU A 648 -6.03 35.36 38.68
CA GLU A 648 -4.69 35.60 39.23
C GLU A 648 -3.97 34.29 39.63
N LYS A 649 -4.70 33.30 40.16
CA LYS A 649 -4.15 31.96 40.44
C LYS A 649 -3.59 31.32 39.16
N TYR A 650 -4.38 31.26 38.09
CA TYR A 650 -3.98 30.60 36.85
C TYR A 650 -2.94 31.40 36.06
N ARG A 651 -2.96 32.73 36.09
CA ARG A 651 -1.89 33.57 35.53
C ARG A 651 -0.54 33.35 36.22
N ARG A 652 -0.55 33.12 37.53
CA ARG A 652 0.67 32.79 38.28
C ARG A 652 1.17 31.38 37.99
N GLN A 653 0.23 30.45 37.79
CA GLN A 653 0.52 29.08 37.40
C GLN A 653 1.11 29.05 35.99
N TRP A 654 0.38 29.51 34.98
CA TRP A 654 0.78 29.50 33.58
C TRP A 654 1.26 30.89 33.13
N GLN A 655 2.53 31.17 33.35
CA GLN A 655 3.15 32.44 32.98
C GLN A 655 3.56 32.51 31.51
N TRP A 656 3.67 31.35 30.86
CA TRP A 656 4.03 31.19 29.46
C TRP A 656 2.99 30.33 28.77
N ILE A 657 2.25 30.89 27.82
CA ILE A 657 1.18 30.22 27.11
C ILE A 657 1.55 30.13 25.62
N PHE A 658 1.45 28.94 25.06
CA PHE A 658 1.77 28.63 23.67
C PHE A 658 0.52 28.07 23.01
N VAL A 659 0.11 28.62 21.86
CA VAL A 659 -1.09 28.18 21.15
C VAL A 659 -0.74 27.87 19.70
N ASP A 660 -0.94 26.62 19.30
CA ASP A 660 -0.79 26.16 17.91
C ASP A 660 -2.12 26.26 17.14
N GLU A 661 -2.04 26.36 15.82
CA GLU A 661 -3.17 26.55 14.89
C GLU A 661 -4.11 27.71 15.29
N TYR A 662 -3.53 28.83 15.71
CA TYR A 662 -4.26 29.99 16.25
C TYR A 662 -5.34 30.55 15.32
N GLN A 663 -5.25 30.31 14.01
CA GLN A 663 -6.27 30.75 13.05
C GLN A 663 -7.62 30.06 13.20
N ASP A 664 -7.69 28.93 13.91
CA ASP A 664 -8.92 28.14 14.08
C ASP A 664 -9.61 28.40 15.42
N VAL A 665 -9.17 29.42 16.17
CA VAL A 665 -9.72 29.78 17.47
C VAL A 665 -11.10 30.41 17.31
N ASP A 666 -12.07 29.97 18.12
CA ASP A 666 -13.41 30.57 18.22
C ASP A 666 -13.49 31.68 19.28
N GLU A 667 -14.65 32.33 19.42
CA GLU A 667 -14.84 33.43 20.37
C GLU A 667 -14.60 33.05 21.82
N VAL A 668 -15.11 31.90 22.25
CA VAL A 668 -15.05 31.48 23.66
C VAL A 668 -13.64 31.01 24.03
N GLN A 669 -12.96 30.32 23.12
CA GLN A 669 -11.56 29.94 23.23
C GLN A 669 -10.65 31.16 23.28
N TYR A 670 -10.88 32.13 22.39
CA TYR A 670 -10.13 33.39 22.37
C TYR A 670 -10.27 34.12 23.72
N GLU A 671 -11.47 34.14 24.26
CA GLU A 671 -11.74 34.78 25.53
C GLU A 671 -11.04 34.10 26.71
N LEU A 672 -11.04 32.77 26.74
CA LEU A 672 -10.27 32.00 27.73
C LEU A 672 -8.79 32.41 27.71
N LEU A 673 -8.20 32.59 26.52
CA LEU A 673 -6.82 33.05 26.39
C LEU A 673 -6.62 34.46 26.95
N ARG A 674 -7.56 35.39 26.76
CA ARG A 674 -7.49 36.74 27.34
C ARG A 674 -7.63 36.76 28.86
N LEU A 675 -8.37 35.82 29.42
CA LEU A 675 -8.46 35.65 30.88
C LEU A 675 -7.13 35.09 31.40
N LEU A 676 -6.58 34.05 30.76
CA LEU A 676 -5.35 33.38 31.19
C LEU A 676 -4.07 34.17 30.92
N SER A 677 -4.05 35.07 29.92
CA SER A 677 -2.90 35.93 29.62
C SER A 677 -3.29 37.41 29.64
N PRO A 678 -2.62 38.26 30.45
CA PRO A 678 -2.79 39.71 30.32
C PRO A 678 -2.28 40.20 28.95
N ALA A 679 -2.64 41.44 28.59
CA ALA A 679 -2.33 42.02 27.27
C ALA A 679 -0.82 42.15 27.00
N ASP A 680 0.00 42.27 28.03
CA ASP A 680 1.47 42.31 28.00
C ASP A 680 2.11 40.97 28.44
N GLY A 681 1.31 39.91 28.59
CA GLY A 681 1.74 38.58 29.03
C GLY A 681 2.56 37.80 28.00
N ASN A 682 3.14 36.67 28.42
CA ASN A 682 3.94 35.83 27.51
C ASN A 682 3.05 34.84 26.73
N LEU A 683 2.15 35.37 25.90
CA LEU A 683 1.36 34.57 24.95
C LEU A 683 2.10 34.44 23.62
N CYS A 684 2.40 33.22 23.22
CA CYS A 684 2.98 32.88 21.93
C CYS A 684 1.95 32.14 21.06
N ALA A 685 1.38 32.83 20.08
CA ALA A 685 0.48 32.24 19.10
C ALA A 685 1.24 31.90 17.81
N ILE A 686 1.01 30.71 17.26
CA ILE A 686 1.55 30.28 15.97
C ILE A 686 0.42 29.76 15.06
N GLY A 687 0.48 30.08 13.78
CA GLY A 687 -0.52 29.61 12.82
C GLY A 687 -0.36 30.21 11.43
N ASP A 688 -1.30 29.88 10.56
CA ASP A 688 -1.40 30.42 9.20
C ASP A 688 -2.85 30.82 8.90
N PRO A 689 -3.17 32.13 8.74
CA PRO A 689 -4.53 32.54 8.46
C PRO A 689 -5.03 32.05 7.09
N ASP A 690 -4.14 31.72 6.14
CA ASP A 690 -4.55 31.08 4.87
C ASP A 690 -4.83 29.58 5.01
N GLN A 691 -4.73 29.02 6.22
CA GLN A 691 -5.21 27.68 6.56
C GLN A 691 -6.47 27.70 7.43
N ALA A 692 -7.12 28.86 7.64
CA ALA A 692 -8.39 28.95 8.35
C ALA A 692 -9.54 28.34 7.50
N ILE A 693 -9.97 27.13 7.86
CA ILE A 693 -10.94 26.32 7.07
C ILE A 693 -12.04 25.70 7.94
N TYR A 694 -12.28 26.25 9.13
CA TYR A 694 -13.25 25.73 10.10
C TYR A 694 -14.28 26.80 10.52
N SER A 695 -14.58 27.78 9.66
CA SER A 695 -15.56 28.82 10.03
C SER A 695 -16.95 28.24 10.29
N PHE A 696 -17.31 27.17 9.57
CA PHE A 696 -18.54 26.41 9.78
C PHE A 696 -18.64 25.75 11.18
N ARG A 697 -17.54 25.70 11.94
CA ARG A 697 -17.50 25.25 13.34
C ARG A 697 -17.40 26.40 14.34
N GLY A 698 -17.51 27.66 13.89
CA GLY A 698 -17.43 28.86 14.72
C GLY A 698 -16.03 29.47 14.84
N ALA A 699 -15.01 28.90 14.19
CA ALA A 699 -13.67 29.50 14.16
C ALA A 699 -13.68 30.84 13.40
N ASP A 700 -12.94 31.83 13.91
CA ASP A 700 -12.92 33.15 13.29
C ASP A 700 -11.49 33.69 13.17
N VAL A 701 -11.01 33.77 11.93
CA VAL A 701 -9.66 34.24 11.62
C VAL A 701 -9.44 35.70 12.05
N LYS A 702 -10.49 36.48 12.36
CA LYS A 702 -10.35 37.84 12.88
C LYS A 702 -9.48 37.90 14.13
N TYR A 703 -9.51 36.89 15.00
CA TYR A 703 -8.70 36.87 16.23
C TYR A 703 -7.21 36.77 15.92
N PHE A 704 -6.87 36.05 14.85
CA PHE A 704 -5.51 36.01 14.33
C PHE A 704 -5.06 37.38 13.82
N LEU A 705 -5.91 38.06 13.05
CA LEU A 705 -5.59 39.36 12.44
C LEU A 705 -5.52 40.51 13.45
N ARG A 706 -6.29 40.43 14.55
CA ARG A 706 -6.35 41.44 15.60
C ARG A 706 -5.38 41.21 16.76
N PHE A 707 -4.54 40.18 16.70
CA PHE A 707 -3.61 39.85 17.79
C PHE A 707 -2.76 41.04 18.26
N ASN A 708 -2.21 41.83 17.33
CA ASN A 708 -1.41 43.02 17.67
C ASN A 708 -2.22 44.21 18.20
N GLU A 709 -3.54 44.23 17.99
CA GLU A 709 -4.44 45.22 18.62
C GLU A 709 -4.74 44.82 20.07
N ASP A 710 -4.87 43.51 20.31
CA ASP A 710 -5.35 42.96 21.57
C ASP A 710 -4.24 42.66 22.58
N PHE A 711 -3.03 42.36 22.11
CA PHE A 711 -1.82 42.14 22.90
C PHE A 711 -0.78 43.23 22.61
N VAL A 712 -0.45 44.03 23.62
CA VAL A 712 0.36 45.25 23.49
C VAL A 712 1.82 44.88 23.19
N ASP A 713 2.46 45.64 22.31
CA ASP A 713 3.85 45.44 21.88
C ASP A 713 4.14 44.02 21.33
N ALA A 714 3.11 43.34 20.81
CA ALA A 714 3.23 42.01 20.24
C ALA A 714 4.26 41.97 19.10
N ARG A 715 5.23 41.07 19.21
CA ARG A 715 6.23 40.83 18.16
C ARG A 715 5.64 39.95 17.08
N LEU A 716 5.92 40.27 15.82
CA LEU A 716 5.52 39.47 14.66
C LEU A 716 6.74 38.83 14.02
N VAL A 717 6.75 37.50 13.90
CA VAL A 717 7.78 36.74 13.17
C VAL A 717 7.13 35.97 12.03
N ARG A 718 7.73 36.00 10.83
CA ARG A 718 7.23 35.28 9.65
C ARG A 718 8.19 34.16 9.27
N LEU A 719 7.67 32.94 9.13
CA LEU A 719 8.43 31.80 8.61
C LEU A 719 8.08 31.60 7.13
N THR A 720 9.05 31.79 6.23
CA THR A 720 8.84 31.68 4.77
C THR A 720 9.48 30.44 4.16
N ARG A 721 10.47 29.83 4.80
CA ARG A 721 11.18 28.67 4.26
C ARG A 721 10.38 27.39 4.47
N ASN A 722 9.99 26.72 3.39
CA ASN A 722 9.22 25.50 3.38
C ASN A 722 10.13 24.28 3.18
N TYR A 723 10.04 23.30 4.09
CA TYR A 723 10.85 22.08 4.09
C TYR A 723 10.12 20.87 3.50
N ARG A 724 8.83 21.01 3.20
CA ARG A 724 7.92 19.92 2.84
C ARG A 724 7.87 19.71 1.33
N SER A 725 7.43 20.73 0.60
CA SER A 725 6.96 20.63 -0.77
C SER A 725 8.01 21.07 -1.79
N SER A 726 7.98 20.46 -2.97
CA SER A 726 8.82 20.83 -4.11
C SER A 726 8.50 22.23 -4.66
N ALA A 727 9.45 22.81 -5.38
CA ALA A 727 9.31 24.16 -5.92
C ALA A 727 8.07 24.35 -6.84
N PRO A 728 7.74 23.43 -7.78
CA PRO A 728 6.54 23.56 -8.60
C PRO A 728 5.24 23.55 -7.78
N ILE A 729 5.15 22.68 -6.77
CA ILE A 729 3.98 22.58 -5.88
C ILE A 729 3.80 23.86 -5.08
N LEU A 730 4.87 24.41 -4.51
CA LEU A 730 4.80 25.67 -3.76
C LEU A 730 4.41 26.85 -4.63
N ALA A 731 4.96 26.94 -5.84
CA ALA A 731 4.60 27.98 -6.79
C ALA A 731 3.10 27.91 -7.14
N ALA A 732 2.58 26.72 -7.43
CA ALA A 732 1.18 26.49 -7.68
C ALA A 732 0.30 26.86 -6.47
N ALA A 733 0.72 26.49 -5.25
CA ALA A 733 -0.01 26.82 -4.02
C ALA A 733 -0.10 28.33 -3.77
N VAL A 734 1.02 29.05 -3.89
CA VAL A 734 1.07 30.50 -3.67
C VAL A 734 0.23 31.24 -4.71
N GLN A 735 0.30 30.83 -5.99
CA GLN A 735 -0.53 31.41 -7.04
C GLN A 735 -2.03 31.13 -6.83
N ALA A 736 -2.38 29.92 -6.39
CA ALA A 736 -3.77 29.54 -6.14
C ALA A 736 -4.44 30.38 -5.04
N ILE A 737 -3.71 30.70 -3.95
CA ILE A 737 -4.24 31.45 -2.80
C ILE A 737 -4.13 32.97 -2.94
N ALA A 738 -3.21 33.47 -3.77
CA ALA A 738 -2.91 34.91 -3.90
C ALA A 738 -4.14 35.84 -4.01
N PRO A 739 -5.22 35.52 -4.75
CA PRO A 739 -6.37 36.41 -4.88
C PRO A 739 -7.11 36.73 -3.58
N THR A 740 -7.05 35.83 -2.58
CA THR A 740 -7.77 35.99 -1.29
C THR A 740 -6.84 35.74 -0.10
N SER A 741 -5.54 35.88 -0.29
CA SER A 741 -4.56 35.61 0.75
C SER A 741 -4.69 36.65 1.87
N LEU A 742 -4.79 36.16 3.10
CA LEU A 742 -4.81 36.96 4.32
C LEU A 742 -3.40 37.34 4.81
N VAL A 743 -2.36 36.81 4.17
CA VAL A 743 -0.96 37.15 4.48
C VAL A 743 -0.41 38.09 3.40
N SER A 744 -0.29 39.36 3.76
CA SER A 744 0.29 40.38 2.87
C SER A 744 1.71 40.02 2.44
N GLY A 745 1.92 39.93 1.12
CA GLY A 745 3.19 39.56 0.50
C GLY A 745 3.57 38.09 0.71
N ARG A 746 2.59 37.17 0.80
CA ARG A 746 2.84 35.73 1.03
C ARG A 746 3.98 35.19 0.15
N ARG A 747 4.95 34.57 0.83
CA ARG A 747 6.11 33.91 0.24
C ARG A 747 6.35 32.56 0.90
N LEU A 748 6.56 31.52 0.09
CA LEU A 748 6.97 30.19 0.53
C LEU A 748 8.17 29.73 -0.33
N ASP A 749 9.35 29.73 0.28
CA ASP A 749 10.60 29.39 -0.41
C ASP A 749 10.94 27.92 -0.19
N PRO A 750 11.12 27.11 -1.25
CA PRO A 750 11.51 25.72 -1.09
C PRO A 750 12.91 25.62 -0.46
N ALA A 751 13.03 24.83 0.61
CA ALA A 751 14.32 24.50 1.21
C ALA A 751 15.11 23.50 0.35
N ARG A 752 14.39 22.61 -0.36
CA ARG A 752 14.95 21.68 -1.36
C ARG A 752 14.93 22.33 -2.73
N LEU A 753 16.11 22.60 -3.29
CA LEU A 753 16.27 23.02 -4.68
C LEU A 753 16.53 21.78 -5.54
N ASP A 754 15.50 21.29 -6.21
CA ASP A 754 15.57 20.18 -7.16
C ASP A 754 15.17 20.68 -8.56
N PRO A 755 16.14 20.87 -9.48
CA PRO A 755 15.87 21.30 -10.85
C PRO A 755 15.01 20.32 -11.66
N GLU A 756 15.00 19.04 -11.28
CA GLU A 756 14.26 17.95 -11.95
C GLU A 756 12.94 17.63 -11.23
N ALA A 757 12.50 18.50 -10.30
CA ALA A 757 11.25 18.34 -9.59
C ALA A 757 10.07 18.23 -10.57
N ALA A 758 9.22 17.22 -10.36
CA ALA A 758 8.05 16.98 -11.20
C ALA A 758 7.07 18.18 -11.16
N LEU A 759 6.52 18.51 -12.33
CA LEU A 759 5.42 19.46 -12.46
C LEU A 759 4.13 18.89 -11.86
N VAL A 760 3.13 19.76 -11.65
CA VAL A 760 1.81 19.34 -11.17
C VAL A 760 1.09 18.58 -12.30
N GLY A 761 0.79 17.30 -12.09
CA GLY A 761 0.10 16.49 -13.09
C GLY A 761 -1.36 16.89 -13.19
N ARG A 762 -1.84 17.27 -14.37
CA ARG A 762 -3.25 17.64 -14.62
C ARG A 762 -3.91 16.61 -15.52
N TYR A 763 -4.98 15.97 -15.04
CA TYR A 763 -5.74 14.96 -15.79
C TYR A 763 -7.20 15.38 -16.04
N PRO A 764 -7.62 15.59 -17.29
CA PRO A 764 -9.01 15.85 -17.66
C PRO A 764 -9.76 14.53 -17.90
N ALA A 765 -10.42 13.99 -16.88
CA ALA A 765 -11.14 12.72 -17.01
C ALA A 765 -12.48 12.90 -17.75
N GLY A 766 -12.83 11.94 -18.61
CA GLY A 766 -14.11 11.95 -19.32
C GLY A 766 -15.33 11.65 -18.43
N SER A 767 -15.12 10.96 -17.31
CA SER A 767 -16.15 10.56 -16.35
C SER A 767 -15.55 10.29 -14.97
N VAL A 768 -16.39 10.10 -13.95
CA VAL A 768 -15.95 9.69 -12.61
C VAL A 768 -15.22 8.35 -12.62
N ALA A 769 -15.62 7.42 -13.50
CA ALA A 769 -14.94 6.12 -13.64
C ALA A 769 -13.54 6.28 -14.26
N ASP A 770 -13.39 7.15 -15.27
CA ASP A 770 -12.09 7.44 -15.87
C ASP A 770 -11.15 8.18 -14.89
N GLU A 771 -11.70 9.06 -14.05
CA GLU A 771 -10.95 9.70 -12.96
C GLU A 771 -10.42 8.64 -11.97
N ALA A 772 -11.27 7.71 -11.56
CA ALA A 772 -10.88 6.62 -10.65
C ALA A 772 -9.84 5.69 -11.28
N ASP A 773 -10.02 5.32 -12.55
CA ASP A 773 -9.05 4.49 -13.28
C ASP A 773 -7.71 5.22 -13.49
N PHE A 774 -7.71 6.55 -13.66
CA PHE A 774 -6.48 7.35 -13.69
C PHE A 774 -5.71 7.26 -12.37
N VAL A 775 -6.40 7.38 -11.23
CA VAL A 775 -5.77 7.23 -9.90
C VAL A 775 -5.14 5.84 -9.78
N VAL A 776 -5.87 4.78 -10.12
CA VAL A 776 -5.35 3.40 -10.06
C VAL A 776 -4.13 3.22 -10.96
N ARG A 777 -4.20 3.64 -12.23
CA ARG A 777 -3.09 3.49 -13.19
C ARG A 777 -1.85 4.23 -12.72
N THR A 778 -2.01 5.45 -12.22
CA THR A 778 -0.89 6.26 -11.74
C THR A 778 -0.28 5.67 -10.48
N ILE A 779 -1.09 5.13 -9.57
CA ILE A 779 -0.59 4.40 -8.39
C ILE A 779 0.18 3.15 -8.81
N ASP A 780 -0.35 2.35 -9.75
CA ASP A 780 0.32 1.17 -10.32
C ASP A 780 1.72 1.55 -10.85
N ASP A 781 1.81 2.65 -11.60
CA ASP A 781 3.09 3.15 -12.12
C ASP A 781 4.04 3.66 -11.01
N LEU A 782 3.52 4.41 -10.03
CA LEU A 782 4.30 5.00 -8.94
C LEU A 782 4.90 3.96 -8.00
N VAL A 783 4.15 2.90 -7.66
CA VAL A 783 4.68 1.81 -6.85
C VAL A 783 5.56 0.86 -7.66
N GLY A 784 5.70 1.05 -8.99
CA GLY A 784 6.53 0.24 -9.87
C GLY A 784 5.91 -1.09 -10.29
N GLY A 785 4.60 -1.14 -10.49
CA GLY A 785 3.82 -2.31 -10.92
C GLY A 785 3.19 -3.09 -9.76
N LEU A 786 1.89 -3.38 -9.86
CA LEU A 786 1.08 -4.20 -8.94
C LEU A 786 1.06 -5.68 -9.33
N SER A 787 1.54 -6.01 -10.54
CA SER A 787 1.62 -7.38 -11.02
C SER A 787 2.72 -7.55 -12.07
N HIS A 788 3.19 -8.79 -12.26
CA HIS A 788 4.06 -9.16 -13.38
C HIS A 788 3.49 -8.74 -14.74
N ARG A 789 2.16 -8.80 -14.91
CA ARG A 789 1.50 -8.40 -16.17
C ARG A 789 1.61 -6.90 -16.44
N SER A 790 1.50 -6.04 -15.41
CA SER A 790 1.67 -4.59 -15.55
C SER A 790 3.06 -4.27 -16.11
N LEU A 791 4.08 -4.97 -15.62
CA LEU A 791 5.48 -4.85 -16.05
C LEU A 791 5.72 -5.43 -17.46
N ASP A 792 5.27 -6.66 -17.71
CA ASP A 792 5.43 -7.35 -19.02
C ASP A 792 4.78 -6.60 -20.18
N SER A 793 3.69 -5.89 -19.92
CA SER A 793 2.97 -5.13 -20.95
C SER A 793 3.68 -3.85 -21.39
N GLY A 794 4.76 -3.45 -20.70
CA GLY A 794 5.46 -2.20 -20.96
C GLY A 794 4.62 -0.95 -20.63
N ARG A 795 3.55 -1.12 -19.83
CA ARG A 795 2.69 -0.01 -19.37
C ARG A 795 3.39 0.87 -18.34
N VAL A 796 4.25 0.29 -17.52
CA VAL A 796 5.09 0.99 -16.55
C VAL A 796 6.44 1.30 -17.21
N ASP A 797 6.74 2.57 -17.48
CA ASP A 797 8.03 2.98 -18.06
C ASP A 797 9.11 2.99 -16.98
N SER A 798 10.21 2.25 -17.19
CA SER A 798 11.31 2.07 -16.21
C SER A 798 12.03 3.37 -15.84
N ARG A 799 11.68 4.49 -16.48
CA ARG A 799 12.13 5.85 -16.16
C ARG A 799 11.41 6.49 -14.97
N SER A 800 10.14 6.14 -14.67
CA SER A 800 9.46 6.66 -13.47
C SER A 800 9.95 5.97 -12.19
N ALA A 801 10.57 4.79 -12.33
CA ALA A 801 11.15 3.98 -11.27
C ALA A 801 12.40 4.59 -10.60
N THR A 802 12.80 5.81 -10.95
CA THR A 802 13.72 6.62 -10.12
C THR A 802 13.12 6.96 -8.75
N ALA A 803 11.81 6.73 -8.55
CA ALA A 803 11.13 6.78 -7.26
C ALA A 803 10.94 5.39 -6.61
N GLY A 804 11.95 4.51 -6.64
CA GLY A 804 11.90 3.12 -6.11
C GLY A 804 11.64 2.96 -4.60
N ASN A 805 11.14 3.99 -3.92
CA ASN A 805 10.93 4.05 -2.47
C ASN A 805 9.49 4.40 -2.06
N LEU A 806 8.55 4.51 -3.01
CA LEU A 806 7.15 4.80 -2.70
C LEU A 806 6.37 3.51 -2.41
N SER A 807 5.68 3.46 -1.28
CA SER A 807 4.70 2.42 -0.92
C SER A 807 3.27 2.98 -0.93
N PHE A 808 2.29 2.17 -0.54
CA PHE A 808 0.90 2.62 -0.50
C PHE A 808 0.64 3.71 0.54
N SER A 809 1.31 3.67 1.70
CA SER A 809 1.13 4.66 2.77
C SER A 809 1.65 6.05 2.39
N ASP A 810 2.62 6.12 1.47
CA ASP A 810 3.18 7.36 0.91
C ASP A 810 2.18 8.12 0.00
N ILE A 811 1.00 7.54 -0.26
CA ILE A 811 0.02 8.06 -1.22
C ILE A 811 -1.29 8.44 -0.52
N ALA A 812 -1.80 9.64 -0.82
CA ALA A 812 -3.13 10.08 -0.40
C ALA A 812 -4.00 10.54 -1.57
N VAL A 813 -5.30 10.21 -1.49
CA VAL A 813 -6.36 10.71 -2.37
C VAL A 813 -7.26 11.64 -1.55
N LEU A 814 -7.22 12.92 -1.91
CA LEU A 814 -7.95 14.01 -1.26
C LEU A 814 -9.17 14.40 -2.10
N TYR A 815 -10.30 14.58 -1.43
CA TYR A 815 -11.57 14.98 -2.04
C TYR A 815 -12.33 15.99 -1.17
N ARG A 816 -13.30 16.71 -1.74
CA ARG A 816 -14.06 17.74 -1.02
C ARG A 816 -15.20 17.15 -0.19
N THR A 817 -15.92 16.17 -0.73
CA THR A 817 -17.08 15.53 -0.08
C THR A 817 -16.92 14.02 -0.03
N ASP A 818 -17.44 13.39 1.03
CA ASP A 818 -17.27 11.96 1.25
C ASP A 818 -17.90 11.07 0.16
N SER A 819 -18.94 11.56 -0.50
CA SER A 819 -19.58 10.90 -1.65
C SER A 819 -18.64 10.63 -2.82
N GLN A 820 -17.51 11.34 -2.93
CA GLN A 820 -16.49 11.09 -3.96
C GLN A 820 -15.68 9.81 -3.69
N SER A 821 -15.66 9.32 -2.45
CA SER A 821 -14.81 8.19 -2.07
C SER A 821 -15.24 6.86 -2.68
N GLY A 822 -16.55 6.62 -2.85
CA GLY A 822 -17.10 5.33 -3.31
C GLY A 822 -16.48 4.81 -4.61
N PRO A 823 -16.54 5.57 -5.73
CA PRO A 823 -15.95 5.15 -7.00
C PRO A 823 -14.43 4.91 -6.93
N ILE A 824 -13.71 5.70 -6.13
CA ILE A 824 -12.26 5.54 -5.93
C ILE A 824 -11.96 4.24 -5.15
N VAL A 825 -12.68 3.99 -4.06
CA VAL A 825 -12.56 2.76 -3.26
C VAL A 825 -12.87 1.53 -4.12
N GLU A 826 -13.93 1.58 -4.93
CA GLU A 826 -14.30 0.50 -5.83
C GLU A 826 -13.20 0.22 -6.86
N ALA A 827 -12.64 1.27 -7.48
CA ALA A 827 -11.57 1.14 -8.46
C ALA A 827 -10.27 0.59 -7.85
N LEU A 828 -9.86 1.10 -6.68
CA LEU A 828 -8.69 0.61 -5.94
C LEU A 828 -8.88 -0.84 -5.50
N SER A 829 -10.05 -1.17 -4.95
CA SER A 829 -10.40 -2.53 -4.53
C SER A 829 -10.39 -3.49 -5.72
N ARG A 830 -11.00 -3.11 -6.84
CA ARG A 830 -10.95 -3.87 -8.10
C ARG A 830 -9.54 -4.05 -8.63
N ALA A 831 -8.62 -3.14 -8.32
CA ALA A 831 -7.20 -3.23 -8.65
C ALA A 831 -6.39 -4.02 -7.60
N GLY A 832 -6.99 -4.41 -6.47
CA GLY A 832 -6.30 -5.08 -5.37
C GLY A 832 -5.41 -4.13 -4.55
N VAL A 833 -5.57 -2.82 -4.69
CA VAL A 833 -4.78 -1.83 -3.94
C VAL A 833 -5.38 -1.68 -2.54
N PRO A 834 -4.60 -1.90 -1.46
CA PRO A 834 -5.04 -1.66 -0.10
C PRO A 834 -5.42 -0.19 0.09
N VAL A 835 -6.59 0.05 0.66
CA VAL A 835 -7.15 1.39 0.84
C VAL A 835 -7.59 1.59 2.28
N GLN A 836 -7.28 2.76 2.82
CA GLN A 836 -7.67 3.16 4.16
C GLN A 836 -8.37 4.52 4.10
N LYS A 837 -9.67 4.51 4.38
CA LYS A 837 -10.45 5.74 4.50
C LYS A 837 -10.27 6.32 5.90
N ARG A 838 -9.77 7.55 5.98
CA ARG A 838 -9.55 8.29 7.22
C ARG A 838 -10.57 9.42 7.31
N SER A 839 -11.39 9.40 8.34
CA SER A 839 -12.40 10.43 8.59
C SER A 839 -12.15 11.14 9.92
N HIS A 840 -12.47 12.43 9.97
CA HIS A 840 -12.53 13.22 11.21
C HIS A 840 -13.79 12.95 12.04
N ASN A 841 -14.69 12.09 11.53
CA ASN A 841 -15.82 11.63 12.30
C ASN A 841 -15.34 11.03 13.62
N ARG A 842 -16.07 11.29 14.69
CA ARG A 842 -15.77 10.65 15.97
C ARG A 842 -16.22 9.21 15.87
N LEU A 843 -15.50 8.30 16.54
CA LEU A 843 -15.90 6.88 16.60
C LEU A 843 -17.37 6.74 17.04
N ARG A 844 -17.77 7.57 18.01
CA ARG A 844 -19.14 7.64 18.53
C ARG A 844 -20.19 8.13 17.54
N ASP A 845 -19.83 8.84 16.47
CA ASP A 845 -20.80 9.41 15.53
C ASP A 845 -21.37 8.32 14.60
N ARG A 846 -20.75 7.14 14.56
CA ARG A 846 -21.30 5.97 13.87
C ARG A 846 -22.36 5.29 14.73
N ALA A 847 -23.60 5.28 14.25
CA ALA A 847 -24.72 4.60 14.91
C ALA A 847 -24.40 3.12 15.25
N ALA A 848 -23.72 2.38 14.36
CA ALA A 848 -23.28 1.01 14.64
C ALA A 848 -22.27 0.89 15.81
N VAL A 849 -21.33 1.84 15.93
CA VAL A 849 -20.38 1.89 17.05
C VAL A 849 -21.11 2.18 18.35
N GLN A 850 -22.10 3.09 18.34
CA GLN A 850 -22.91 3.40 19.52
C GLN A 850 -23.65 2.17 20.05
N VAL A 851 -24.25 1.37 19.16
CA VAL A 851 -24.97 0.16 19.57
C VAL A 851 -24.01 -0.86 20.18
N ILE A 852 -22.83 -1.08 19.57
CA ILE A 852 -21.81 -1.97 20.13
C ILE A 852 -21.33 -1.47 21.51
N ALA A 853 -21.01 -0.18 21.63
CA ALA A 853 -20.54 0.41 22.88
C ALA A 853 -21.60 0.36 24.01
N ARG A 854 -22.88 0.49 23.66
CA ARG A 854 -24.00 0.36 24.61
C ARG A 854 -24.12 -1.08 25.12
N GLU A 855 -24.10 -2.07 24.24
CA GLU A 855 -24.15 -3.48 24.66
C GLU A 855 -22.94 -3.86 25.53
N LEU A 856 -21.75 -3.36 25.21
CA LEU A 856 -20.54 -3.59 26.01
C LEU A 856 -20.60 -2.97 27.41
N ARG A 857 -21.33 -1.85 27.60
CA ARG A 857 -21.60 -1.26 28.93
C ARG A 857 -22.43 -2.18 29.81
N HIS A 858 -23.34 -2.95 29.22
CA HIS A 858 -24.25 -3.84 29.96
C HIS A 858 -23.75 -5.29 30.05
N ALA A 859 -22.71 -5.65 29.30
CA ALA A 859 -22.08 -6.96 29.25
C ALA A 859 -21.16 -7.29 30.46
N GLY A 860 -21.39 -6.68 31.62
CA GLY A 860 -20.65 -6.96 32.85
C GLY A 860 -20.84 -8.42 33.27
N GLY A 861 -19.85 -9.28 33.01
CA GLY A 861 -19.85 -10.70 33.40
C GLY A 861 -19.54 -11.72 32.30
N LEU A 862 -19.40 -11.32 31.03
CA LEU A 862 -18.90 -12.20 29.97
C LEU A 862 -17.37 -12.34 30.07
N GLY A 863 -16.88 -13.55 30.32
CA GLY A 863 -15.44 -13.86 30.33
C GLY A 863 -14.81 -13.75 28.93
N GLY A 864 -13.51 -13.44 28.87
CA GLY A 864 -12.74 -13.27 27.62
C GLY A 864 -12.21 -11.85 27.44
N SER A 865 -11.33 -11.66 26.45
CA SER A 865 -10.70 -10.37 26.20
C SER A 865 -11.68 -9.32 25.70
N LEU A 866 -11.38 -8.03 25.87
CA LEU A 866 -12.24 -6.95 25.36
C LEU A 866 -12.47 -7.02 23.85
N ALA A 867 -11.45 -7.36 23.07
CA ALA A 867 -11.56 -7.59 21.63
C ALA A 867 -12.53 -8.74 21.28
N ALA A 868 -12.50 -9.83 22.05
CA ALA A 868 -13.44 -10.95 21.88
C ALA A 868 -14.88 -10.52 22.21
N ARG A 869 -15.07 -9.70 23.26
CA ARG A 869 -16.37 -9.14 23.61
C ARG A 869 -16.92 -8.24 22.51
N VAL A 870 -16.11 -7.33 21.95
CA VAL A 870 -16.49 -6.49 20.80
C VAL A 870 -16.97 -7.35 19.62
N LYS A 871 -16.20 -8.39 19.26
CA LYS A 871 -16.55 -9.29 18.15
C LYS A 871 -17.85 -10.06 18.40
N LEU A 872 -18.02 -10.60 19.61
CA LEU A 872 -19.23 -11.35 19.97
C LEU A 872 -20.46 -10.46 19.98
N THR A 873 -20.35 -9.26 20.56
CA THR A 873 -21.40 -8.24 20.54
C THR A 873 -21.80 -7.87 19.12
N ALA A 874 -20.82 -7.63 18.24
CA ALA A 874 -21.08 -7.35 16.82
C ALA A 874 -21.80 -8.51 16.12
N GLN A 875 -21.39 -9.76 16.38
CA GLN A 875 -22.04 -10.94 15.82
C GLN A 875 -23.51 -11.06 16.24
N VAL A 876 -23.80 -10.86 17.53
CA VAL A 876 -25.16 -10.89 18.07
C VAL A 876 -26.00 -9.77 17.48
N LEU A 877 -25.45 -8.55 17.40
CA LEU A 877 -26.15 -7.39 16.84
C LEU A 877 -26.40 -7.55 15.35
N ALA A 878 -25.42 -8.00 14.56
CA ALA A 878 -25.59 -8.23 13.12
C ALA A 878 -26.68 -9.27 12.83
N GLN A 879 -26.74 -10.35 13.62
CA GLN A 879 -27.84 -11.33 13.52
C GLN A 879 -29.20 -10.73 13.90
N ARG A 880 -29.24 -9.88 14.93
CA ARG A 880 -30.46 -9.20 15.38
C ARG A 880 -30.99 -8.21 14.32
N PHE A 881 -30.10 -7.50 13.65
CA PHE A 881 -30.44 -6.54 12.58
C PHE A 881 -30.61 -7.19 11.20
N ALA A 882 -30.33 -8.48 11.04
CA ALA A 882 -30.58 -9.21 9.79
C ALA A 882 -32.08 -9.56 9.56
N ALA A 883 -32.94 -9.38 10.56
CA ALA A 883 -34.38 -9.63 10.46
C ALA A 883 -35.15 -8.33 10.09
N PRO A 884 -36.01 -8.34 9.06
CA PRO A 884 -36.84 -7.18 8.74
C PRO A 884 -37.90 -6.96 9.83
N THR A 885 -37.93 -5.76 10.41
CA THR A 885 -39.00 -5.31 11.33
C THR A 885 -39.60 -3.99 10.84
N LEU A 886 -40.85 -3.71 11.22
CA LEU A 886 -41.72 -2.71 10.59
C LEU A 886 -41.48 -1.23 10.98
N ASP A 887 -40.52 -0.89 11.86
CA ASP A 887 -40.30 0.49 12.32
C ASP A 887 -38.83 0.96 12.25
N ALA A 888 -38.66 2.19 11.74
CA ALA A 888 -37.52 3.14 11.71
C ALA A 888 -36.09 2.67 11.33
N GLU A 889 -35.37 3.54 10.60
CA GLU A 889 -33.95 3.49 10.18
C GLU A 889 -33.13 2.33 10.76
N GLN A 890 -33.17 1.15 10.10
CA GLN A 890 -32.37 0.00 10.49
C GLN A 890 -30.90 0.19 10.08
N LEU A 891 -29.98 -0.05 11.01
CA LEU A 891 -28.56 -0.26 10.71
C LEU A 891 -28.39 -1.54 9.90
N ALA A 892 -27.63 -1.50 8.81
CA ALA A 892 -27.34 -2.71 8.05
C ALA A 892 -26.41 -3.62 8.88
N PRO A 893 -26.52 -4.97 8.77
CA PRO A 893 -25.55 -5.88 9.36
C PRO A 893 -24.11 -5.56 8.95
N GLU A 894 -23.92 -5.05 7.74
CA GLU A 894 -22.63 -4.56 7.21
C GLU A 894 -22.06 -3.40 8.04
N ASP A 895 -22.91 -2.45 8.48
CA ASP A 895 -22.49 -1.31 9.29
C ASP A 895 -22.01 -1.76 10.68
N ILE A 896 -22.65 -2.80 11.24
CA ILE A 896 -22.25 -3.41 12.52
C ILE A 896 -20.88 -4.08 12.39
N TRP A 897 -20.64 -4.82 11.32
CA TRP A 897 -19.33 -5.44 11.07
C TRP A 897 -18.24 -4.39 10.83
N ALA A 898 -18.52 -3.37 10.02
CA ALA A 898 -17.59 -2.27 9.78
C ALA A 898 -17.25 -1.50 11.07
N ALA A 899 -18.23 -1.31 11.96
CA ALA A 899 -17.99 -0.72 13.28
C ALA A 899 -17.15 -1.63 14.19
N ALA A 900 -17.38 -2.94 14.16
CA ALA A 900 -16.59 -3.88 14.94
C ALA A 900 -15.13 -3.94 14.49
N ASP A 901 -14.90 -3.93 13.17
CA ASP A 901 -13.56 -3.89 12.58
C ASP A 901 -12.83 -2.60 12.93
N LEU A 902 -13.54 -1.47 12.91
CA LEU A 902 -13.02 -0.17 13.34
C LEU A 902 -12.64 -0.16 14.83
N LEU A 903 -13.42 -0.83 15.69
CA LEU A 903 -13.19 -0.87 17.14
C LEU A 903 -12.14 -1.91 17.56
N MET A 904 -11.83 -2.89 16.71
CA MET A 904 -10.97 -4.02 17.06
C MET A 904 -9.54 -3.61 17.45
N PRO A 905 -8.83 -2.75 16.69
CA PRO A 905 -7.48 -2.37 17.05
C PRO A 905 -7.45 -1.51 18.32
N LEU A 906 -8.48 -0.68 18.53
CA LEU A 906 -8.66 0.08 19.77
C LEU A 906 -8.83 -0.86 20.99
N ALA A 907 -9.65 -1.90 20.86
CA ALA A 907 -9.88 -2.88 21.92
C ALA A 907 -8.63 -3.69 22.25
N GLN A 908 -7.84 -4.05 21.22
CA GLN A 908 -6.58 -4.77 21.39
C GLN A 908 -5.51 -3.90 22.07
N ARG A 909 -5.36 -2.63 21.64
CA ARG A 909 -4.39 -1.69 22.22
C ARG A 909 -4.66 -1.38 23.69
N ILE A 910 -5.93 -1.29 24.08
CA ILE A 910 -6.33 -0.97 25.46
C ILE A 910 -6.27 -2.20 26.36
N GLY A 911 -6.35 -3.41 25.81
CA GLY A 911 -6.44 -4.64 26.58
C GLY A 911 -7.82 -4.78 27.23
N ASP A 912 -7.87 -5.33 28.44
CA ASP A 912 -9.15 -5.71 29.07
C ASP A 912 -9.87 -4.60 29.85
N ASP A 913 -9.33 -3.38 29.82
CA ASP A 913 -9.89 -2.18 30.48
C ASP A 913 -11.08 -1.60 29.70
N ALA A 914 -12.26 -2.17 29.95
CA ALA A 914 -13.51 -1.73 29.32
C ALA A 914 -13.89 -0.27 29.63
N PRO A 915 -13.75 0.27 30.86
CA PRO A 915 -13.96 1.70 31.13
C PRO A 915 -13.10 2.63 30.27
N ARG A 916 -11.80 2.35 30.17
CA ARG A 916 -10.88 3.14 29.32
C ARG A 916 -11.26 3.02 27.85
N PHE A 917 -11.63 1.84 27.36
CA PHE A 917 -12.08 1.63 25.98
C PHE A 917 -13.35 2.41 25.64
N LEU A 918 -14.35 2.41 26.53
CA LEU A 918 -15.58 3.18 26.32
C LEU A 918 -15.31 4.70 26.35
N GLN A 919 -14.38 5.15 27.20
CA GLN A 919 -13.93 6.54 27.23
C GLN A 919 -13.23 6.94 25.92
N GLU A 920 -12.43 6.04 25.35
CA GLU A 920 -11.74 6.25 24.07
C GLU A 920 -12.72 6.26 22.89
N ILE A 921 -13.76 5.42 22.87
CA ILE A 921 -14.85 5.52 21.88
C ILE A 921 -15.56 6.87 21.99
N ALA A 922 -15.85 7.34 23.21
CA ALA A 922 -16.61 8.56 23.45
C ALA A 922 -15.86 9.84 23.04
N THR A 923 -14.54 9.79 22.92
CA THR A 923 -13.69 10.98 22.70
C THR A 923 -12.69 10.88 21.56
N GLY A 924 -12.49 9.70 20.96
CA GLY A 924 -11.56 9.42 19.88
C GLY A 924 -12.15 9.64 18.49
N ALA A 925 -11.29 10.01 17.54
CA ALA A 925 -11.62 10.07 16.12
C ALA A 925 -11.42 8.70 15.46
N GLU A 926 -12.11 8.43 14.34
CA GLU A 926 -11.93 7.16 13.60
C GLU A 926 -10.48 6.88 13.22
N VAL A 927 -9.71 7.94 12.97
CA VAL A 927 -8.27 7.86 12.67
C VAL A 927 -7.41 7.28 13.81
N ASP A 928 -7.91 7.27 15.05
CA ASP A 928 -7.19 6.82 16.24
C ASP A 928 -7.34 5.31 16.51
N ALA A 929 -8.21 4.63 15.74
CA ALA A 929 -8.55 3.22 15.92
C ALA A 929 -7.97 2.29 14.84
N LEU A 930 -7.18 2.81 13.91
CA LEU A 930 -6.62 2.04 12.78
C LEU A 930 -5.30 1.35 13.14
N ASP A 931 -5.07 0.14 12.62
CA ASP A 931 -3.80 -0.58 12.82
C ASP A 931 -2.64 0.16 12.14
N PRO A 932 -1.62 0.63 12.88
CA PRO A 932 -0.50 1.37 12.33
C PRO A 932 0.44 0.52 11.45
N ARG A 933 0.28 -0.80 11.42
CA ARG A 933 1.11 -1.72 10.61
C ARG A 933 0.64 -1.87 9.16
N ALA A 934 -0.56 -1.41 8.82
CA ALA A 934 -1.13 -1.60 7.49
C ALA A 934 -0.66 -0.52 6.49
N GLU A 935 0.05 -0.95 5.45
CA GLU A 935 0.48 -0.11 4.32
C GLU A 935 -0.65 0.07 3.29
N ALA A 936 -1.38 1.19 3.36
CA ALA A 936 -2.54 1.42 2.49
C ALA A 936 -2.64 2.86 1.98
N VAL A 937 -3.27 3.02 0.81
CA VAL A 937 -3.55 4.34 0.22
C VAL A 937 -4.55 5.10 1.09
N ASN A 938 -4.21 6.32 1.48
CA ASN A 938 -5.02 7.12 2.38
C ASN A 938 -6.12 7.89 1.63
N LEU A 939 -7.38 7.68 1.98
CA LEU A 939 -8.51 8.44 1.44
C LEU A 939 -9.04 9.41 2.49
N LEU A 940 -9.00 10.70 2.18
CA LEU A 940 -9.25 11.78 3.13
C LEU A 940 -10.11 12.87 2.49
N THR A 941 -10.98 13.51 3.27
CA THR A 941 -11.49 14.82 2.86
C THR A 941 -10.38 15.88 2.96
N LEU A 942 -10.50 16.97 2.23
CA LEU A 942 -9.57 18.11 2.33
C LEU A 942 -9.43 18.62 3.78
N HIS A 943 -10.52 18.66 4.54
CA HIS A 943 -10.50 19.00 5.96
C HIS A 943 -9.77 17.95 6.81
N ALA A 944 -9.93 16.67 6.48
CA ALA A 944 -9.26 15.56 7.15
C ALA A 944 -7.73 15.57 6.95
N ALA A 945 -7.28 16.12 5.83
CA ALA A 945 -5.87 16.19 5.49
C ALA A 945 -5.08 17.29 6.22
N LYS A 946 -5.76 18.24 6.89
CA LYS A 946 -5.07 19.32 7.63
C LYS A 946 -4.15 18.75 8.70
N GLY A 947 -2.94 19.31 8.78
CA GLY A 947 -1.87 18.80 9.64
C GLY A 947 -1.06 17.63 9.06
N LEU A 948 -1.60 16.88 8.11
CA LEU A 948 -0.90 15.74 7.47
C LEU A 948 0.00 16.18 6.30
N GLU A 949 0.81 15.25 5.82
CA GLU A 949 1.66 15.39 4.64
C GLU A 949 1.94 14.03 4.00
N PHE A 950 2.08 14.00 2.68
CA PHE A 950 2.30 12.77 1.91
C PHE A 950 3.28 13.04 0.76
N PRO A 951 4.21 12.10 0.46
CA PRO A 951 5.03 12.15 -0.75
C PRO A 951 4.23 12.40 -2.02
N VAL A 952 3.08 11.70 -2.16
CA VAL A 952 2.19 11.82 -3.33
C VAL A 952 0.77 12.16 -2.90
N VAL A 953 0.17 13.16 -3.55
CA VAL A 953 -1.23 13.54 -3.36
C VAL A 953 -1.97 13.56 -4.68
N PHE A 954 -3.14 12.91 -4.71
CA PHE A 954 -4.16 13.08 -5.73
C PHE A 954 -5.27 13.97 -5.19
N LEU A 955 -5.54 15.10 -5.84
CA LEU A 955 -6.66 15.97 -5.53
C LEU A 955 -7.74 15.79 -6.61
N VAL A 956 -8.77 15.00 -6.28
CA VAL A 956 -9.80 14.54 -7.22
C VAL A 956 -11.08 15.38 -7.14
N GLY A 957 -11.80 15.48 -8.25
CA GLY A 957 -13.00 16.30 -8.37
C GLY A 957 -12.73 17.80 -8.21
N CYS A 958 -11.64 18.29 -8.78
CA CYS A 958 -11.34 19.72 -8.91
C CYS A 958 -12.28 20.38 -9.94
N GLU A 959 -13.56 20.49 -9.61
CA GLU A 959 -14.66 20.88 -10.50
C GLU A 959 -15.36 22.15 -10.00
N ASP A 960 -15.76 23.05 -10.90
CA ASP A 960 -16.54 24.23 -10.51
C ASP A 960 -17.91 23.81 -9.93
N GLY A 961 -18.25 24.37 -8.77
CA GLY A 961 -19.43 24.00 -7.99
C GLY A 961 -19.21 22.86 -6.99
N LEU A 962 -18.17 22.02 -7.14
CA LEU A 962 -17.74 21.06 -6.13
C LEU A 962 -16.59 21.61 -5.29
N LEU A 963 -15.60 22.24 -5.93
CA LEU A 963 -14.51 22.98 -5.30
C LEU A 963 -14.26 24.23 -6.16
N PRO A 964 -14.85 25.40 -5.86
CA PRO A 964 -15.59 25.71 -4.63
C PRO A 964 -16.96 25.03 -4.55
N LEU A 965 -17.30 24.53 -3.35
CA LEU A 965 -18.60 23.93 -3.11
C LEU A 965 -19.73 24.97 -3.16
N ARG A 966 -20.75 24.74 -4.00
CA ARG A 966 -21.98 25.54 -4.06
C ARG A 966 -23.20 24.66 -3.79
N TRP A 967 -24.06 25.08 -2.86
CA TRP A 967 -25.32 24.38 -2.58
C TRP A 967 -26.42 24.84 -3.56
N PRO A 968 -27.28 23.92 -4.04
CA PRO A 968 -28.40 24.30 -4.89
C PRO A 968 -29.30 25.35 -4.21
N GLY A 969 -29.58 26.46 -4.90
CA GLY A 969 -30.42 27.53 -4.36
C GLY A 969 -29.70 28.53 -3.44
N SER A 970 -28.40 28.33 -3.16
CA SER A 970 -27.56 29.29 -2.43
C SER A 970 -26.68 30.08 -3.40
N THR A 971 -26.40 31.35 -3.05
CA THR A 971 -25.35 32.14 -3.72
C THR A 971 -24.21 32.27 -2.71
N PRO A 972 -23.03 31.68 -2.97
CA PRO A 972 -21.90 31.78 -2.05
C PRO A 972 -21.44 33.23 -1.97
N THR A 973 -21.09 33.67 -0.76
CA THR A 973 -20.44 34.96 -0.52
C THR A 973 -18.98 34.93 -0.98
N ASP A 974 -18.36 36.11 -1.11
CA ASP A 974 -16.93 36.19 -1.42
C ASP A 974 -16.08 35.52 -0.34
N ASP A 975 -16.52 35.58 0.92
CA ASP A 975 -15.87 34.92 2.06
C ASP A 975 -15.98 33.39 1.96
N ASP A 976 -17.12 32.85 1.54
CA ASP A 976 -17.30 31.41 1.31
C ASP A 976 -16.35 30.90 0.21
N VAL A 977 -16.22 31.67 -0.88
CA VAL A 977 -15.31 31.32 -1.98
C VAL A 977 -13.85 31.45 -1.53
N ALA A 978 -13.52 32.45 -0.71
CA ALA A 978 -12.18 32.61 -0.13
C ALA A 978 -11.83 31.44 0.80
N GLU A 979 -12.78 30.93 1.59
CA GLU A 979 -12.58 29.75 2.43
C GLU A 979 -12.36 28.48 1.61
N GLU A 980 -13.17 28.24 0.57
CA GLU A 980 -12.97 27.11 -0.34
C GLU A 980 -11.61 27.19 -1.06
N ARG A 981 -11.11 28.40 -1.33
CA ARG A 981 -9.75 28.60 -1.88
C ARG A 981 -8.66 28.29 -0.85
N ARG A 982 -8.84 28.66 0.43
CA ARG A 982 -7.96 28.22 1.53
C ARG A 982 -7.97 26.69 1.67
N LEU A 983 -9.13 26.06 1.50
CA LEU A 983 -9.25 24.60 1.51
C LEU A 983 -8.49 23.94 0.34
N PHE A 984 -8.57 24.50 -0.86
CA PHE A 984 -7.76 24.06 -2.01
C PHE A 984 -6.25 24.24 -1.72
N PHE A 985 -5.85 25.39 -1.18
CA PHE A 985 -4.47 25.67 -0.77
C PHE A 985 -3.94 24.66 0.27
N VAL A 986 -4.76 24.30 1.26
CA VAL A 986 -4.42 23.23 2.22
C VAL A 986 -4.17 21.92 1.49
N GLY A 987 -5.05 21.52 0.56
CA GLY A 987 -4.92 20.30 -0.24
C GLY A 987 -3.63 20.23 -1.06
N VAL A 988 -3.33 21.28 -1.82
CA VAL A 988 -2.09 21.39 -2.62
C VAL A 988 -0.85 21.26 -1.74
N THR A 989 -0.85 21.90 -0.56
CA THR A 989 0.31 21.92 0.36
C THR A 989 0.44 20.69 1.25
N ARG A 990 -0.37 19.65 1.03
CA ARG A 990 -0.17 18.33 1.64
C ARG A 990 0.88 17.51 0.88
N ALA A 991 1.08 17.80 -0.41
CA ALA A 991 2.02 17.08 -1.26
C ALA A 991 3.47 17.50 -0.98
N GLN A 992 4.37 16.52 -0.83
CA GLN A 992 5.81 16.78 -0.71
C GLN A 992 6.47 16.79 -2.10
N ASP A 993 6.35 15.70 -2.85
CA ASP A 993 7.14 15.50 -4.08
C ASP A 993 6.29 15.50 -5.35
N ARG A 994 5.08 14.90 -5.31
CA ARG A 994 4.17 14.83 -6.47
C ARG A 994 2.74 15.22 -6.14
N LEU A 995 2.15 16.05 -6.99
CA LEU A 995 0.75 16.46 -6.92
C LEU A 995 0.06 16.16 -8.25
N TYR A 996 -1.06 15.46 -8.19
CA TYR A 996 -1.95 15.22 -9.31
C TYR A 996 -3.30 15.88 -9.05
N VAL A 997 -3.78 16.70 -9.99
CA VAL A 997 -5.11 17.33 -9.95
C VAL A 997 -5.97 16.77 -11.09
N SER A 998 -7.17 16.31 -10.77
CA SER A 998 -8.10 15.77 -11.75
C SER A 998 -9.51 16.35 -11.60
N HIS A 999 -10.23 16.36 -12.72
CA HIS A 999 -11.66 16.67 -12.75
C HIS A 999 -12.36 15.70 -13.69
N ALA A 1000 -13.62 15.37 -13.41
CA ALA A 1000 -14.46 14.59 -14.32
C ALA A 1000 -15.35 15.52 -15.14
N ALA A 1001 -15.34 15.39 -16.47
CA ALA A 1001 -16.19 16.19 -17.36
C ALA A 1001 -17.70 15.96 -17.13
N ARG A 1002 -18.08 14.82 -16.53
CA ARG A 1002 -19.47 14.48 -16.18
C ARG A 1002 -19.54 13.85 -14.80
N ARG A 1003 -20.47 14.33 -13.95
CA ARG A 1003 -20.72 13.82 -12.60
C ARG A 1003 -22.21 13.80 -12.27
N PHE A 1004 -22.66 12.71 -11.64
CA PHE A 1004 -23.99 12.63 -11.06
C PHE A 1004 -24.01 13.34 -9.70
N ARG A 1005 -24.86 14.36 -9.56
CA ARG A 1005 -24.99 15.14 -8.32
C ARG A 1005 -26.41 15.65 -8.15
N HIS A 1006 -26.93 15.60 -6.93
CA HIS A 1006 -28.30 16.04 -6.59
C HIS A 1006 -29.38 15.41 -7.49
N GLY A 1007 -29.26 14.12 -7.81
CA GLY A 1007 -30.25 13.38 -8.61
C GLY A 1007 -30.17 13.57 -10.13
N SER A 1008 -29.16 14.28 -10.65
CA SER A 1008 -28.97 14.50 -12.09
C SER A 1008 -27.50 14.41 -12.51
N GLU A 1009 -27.22 13.88 -13.70
CA GLU A 1009 -25.90 13.98 -14.32
C GLU A 1009 -25.71 15.37 -14.94
N ARG A 1010 -24.56 16.00 -14.69
CA ARG A 1010 -24.23 17.33 -15.19
C ARG A 1010 -22.82 17.36 -15.76
N GLU A 1011 -22.65 18.12 -16.83
CA GLU A 1011 -21.32 18.50 -17.31
C GLU A 1011 -20.65 19.44 -16.29
N GLN A 1012 -19.36 19.20 -16.05
CA GLN A 1012 -18.57 19.97 -15.11
C GLN A 1012 -17.41 20.63 -15.84
N SER A 1013 -17.09 21.85 -15.43
CA SER A 1013 -15.84 22.52 -15.83
C SER A 1013 -14.79 22.35 -14.73
N PRO A 1014 -13.49 22.44 -15.04
CA PRO A 1014 -12.44 22.48 -14.03
C PRO A 1014 -12.69 23.60 -13.01
N THR A 1015 -12.18 23.43 -11.80
CA THR A 1015 -12.22 24.48 -10.77
C THR A 1015 -11.56 25.77 -11.27
N PRO A 1016 -12.17 26.94 -11.03
CA PRO A 1016 -11.57 28.24 -11.38
C PRO A 1016 -10.29 28.52 -10.58
N PHE A 1017 -10.00 27.76 -9.53
CA PHE A 1017 -8.77 27.89 -8.76
C PHE A 1017 -7.52 27.48 -9.54
N LEU A 1018 -7.67 26.70 -10.62
CA LEU A 1018 -6.55 26.34 -11.49
C LEU A 1018 -6.21 27.44 -12.51
N ASP A 1019 -7.14 28.36 -12.81
CA ASP A 1019 -6.96 29.35 -13.88
C ASP A 1019 -5.95 30.46 -13.53
N VAL A 1020 -5.71 30.68 -12.24
CA VAL A 1020 -4.73 31.65 -11.74
C VAL A 1020 -3.31 31.08 -11.67
N ILE A 1021 -3.15 29.76 -11.90
CA ILE A 1021 -1.87 29.07 -11.84
C ILE A 1021 -1.25 29.06 -13.23
N ASP A 1022 0.04 29.39 -13.32
CA ASP A 1022 0.79 29.38 -14.58
C ASP A 1022 0.72 28.01 -15.24
N SER A 1023 0.30 28.00 -16.51
CA SER A 1023 0.27 26.81 -17.37
C SER A 1023 1.61 26.05 -17.43
N GLY A 1024 2.74 26.75 -17.26
CA GLY A 1024 4.08 26.15 -17.22
C GLY A 1024 4.36 25.29 -15.99
N LEU A 1025 3.52 25.35 -14.96
CA LEU A 1025 3.62 24.51 -13.76
C LEU A 1025 2.88 23.17 -13.89
N PHE A 1026 2.15 22.96 -14.99
CA PHE A 1026 1.38 21.75 -15.21
C PHE A 1026 2.01 20.83 -16.25
N GLU A 1027 2.00 19.54 -15.96
CA GLU A 1027 2.16 18.48 -16.97
C GLU A 1027 0.78 17.95 -17.36
N ARG A 1028 0.45 17.96 -18.66
CA ARG A 1028 -0.83 17.43 -19.15
C ARG A 1028 -0.74 15.92 -19.33
N LEU A 1029 -1.49 15.19 -18.51
CA LEU A 1029 -1.55 13.74 -18.53
C LEU A 1029 -2.77 13.28 -19.37
N GLY A 1030 -2.62 12.20 -20.15
CA GLY A 1030 -3.71 11.59 -20.93
C GLY A 1030 -3.67 11.79 -22.46
N ASP A 1031 -2.75 12.59 -23.01
CA ASP A 1031 -2.62 12.79 -24.47
C ASP A 1031 -1.84 11.65 -25.18
N THR A 1032 -1.25 10.73 -24.42
CA THR A 1032 -0.66 9.49 -24.96
C THR A 1032 -1.73 8.41 -25.06
N VAL A 1033 -2.48 8.39 -26.16
CA VAL A 1033 -3.21 7.19 -26.57
C VAL A 1033 -2.21 6.02 -26.57
N PRO A 1034 -2.44 4.93 -25.82
CA PRO A 1034 -1.61 3.74 -25.98
C PRO A 1034 -1.65 3.37 -27.44
N ALA A 1035 -0.51 3.33 -28.12
CA ALA A 1035 -0.45 2.82 -29.47
C ALA A 1035 -1.12 1.45 -29.43
N ARG A 1036 -2.31 1.33 -30.06
CA ARG A 1036 -2.93 0.02 -30.26
C ARG A 1036 -1.81 -0.88 -30.79
N PRO A 1037 -1.58 -2.07 -30.20
CA PRO A 1037 -0.75 -3.05 -30.86
C PRO A 1037 -1.30 -3.12 -32.28
N LYS A 1038 -0.47 -2.84 -33.29
CA LYS A 1038 -0.90 -3.00 -34.68
C LYS A 1038 -1.51 -4.39 -34.72
N ASP A 1039 -2.82 -4.45 -34.98
CA ASP A 1039 -3.53 -5.70 -35.15
C ASP A 1039 -2.67 -6.56 -36.05
N ARG A 1040 -2.03 -7.58 -35.46
CA ARG A 1040 -1.38 -8.63 -36.21
C ARG A 1040 -2.58 -9.43 -36.71
N GLN A 1041 -3.15 -8.93 -37.80
CA GLN A 1041 -4.24 -9.52 -38.53
C GLN A 1041 -3.85 -10.99 -38.73
N LEU A 1042 -4.48 -11.86 -37.94
CA LEU A 1042 -4.42 -13.30 -38.16
C LEU A 1042 -5.02 -13.51 -39.55
N ARG A 1043 -4.15 -13.59 -40.55
CA ARG A 1043 -4.53 -14.21 -41.81
C ARG A 1043 -4.67 -15.68 -41.49
N LEU A 1044 -5.92 -16.09 -41.29
CA LEU A 1044 -6.35 -17.47 -41.49
C LEU A 1044 -5.93 -17.86 -42.91
N LEU A 1045 -4.86 -18.65 -43.02
CA LEU A 1045 -4.62 -19.64 -44.07
C LEU A 1045 -3.70 -20.71 -43.49
#